data_AF-A0A2E7H814-F1
#
_entry.id   AF-A0A2E7H814-F1
#
_cell.length_a   1.000
_cell.length_b   1.000
_cell.length_c   1.000
_cell.angle_alpha   90.00
_cell.angle_beta   90.00
_cell.angle_gamma   90.00
#
_symmetry.space_group_name_H-M   'P 1'
#
loop_
_entity.id
_entity.type
_entity.pdbx_description
1 polymer ?
#
loop_
_entity_poly.entity_id
_entity_poly.type
_entity_poly.pdbx_seq_one_letter_code
_entity_poly.pdbx_strand_id
1 'polypeptide(L)'
;VVYGTNITILPALFNQPPAPEDLLMDVYEPVGDTETNRPVFMFFHSGNFLPQFVNQGTQGTRQDSVVVEMCERFARMGYVAIAMDHRLGWNPGAASQQERTTQLIQAAYRGVQDSRTAVRFLRKSVAEEGNPFGVDAEKIAMGGDGTGGYITMATSTISSYDDIVFDDNGDPILKFWFDTNGDGSLTPVVIEAIHGNPDGTTDTPLCMANHVGYSSEFHFSMNMGGAMGDLNWLDEGDMPMVSFHCPHDPFAPYGTSVVVVPTTGDPVIEASGSYAVHTEINGYETNNNAVFAEIGLDDPAVALGNEGMDGLYPVLNNYADDGTPLEPGDSSPWQWWDYNYVAAVDAASGTDIAATQLALNPTMGPDEALFWIDQIQDYLAPRMAVALGAVDLGPGCNDENACNYNALATSNDGSCQYAEEGYDCDGNSLIVAGCMDVIACNYSGEANEDDGSCDYNSSSTIVTGAGETWLVGLTLTGTENEPFAADCEANGGVNPNVALSGSFPGTGEGDAMHFENITDLTGGLLADLVPLASLADISFCGDIIRFVNPATGGIAILTESDGVWMTPLAILGPSALWVAPMSAFNPGCGDPSACGFTDFCDLSVACDYTDTDGDSVLDCQEVIGCQDSSADNYDENATDAGDCNYNGCMDSNAQNYEPEANVDDGSCTYLVSFRVNMSNETVAAAGVHIAGDFQGWDAGATDVPYVGYGVHEVVIQLQQGTYEYKYINGDAWGMDESVGDCGNDGNRVITVSGNTVTSGECFNSCDQCPGCTDPTFAEYNPFSASADGYCITPLVMGCTYEDADNYDASATTDDGSCEFGAGGSCPGDLNGDGQVGTPDLLEFLSSFGTDCE
;
A
#
# COMPACT_ATOMS: atom_id res chain seq x y z
N VAL A 1 -0.61 -46.39 11.42
CA VAL A 1 -0.38 -47.81 11.06
C VAL A 1 1.09 -48.00 10.71
N VAL A 2 1.74 -49.09 11.15
CA VAL A 2 3.11 -49.43 10.70
C VAL A 2 2.99 -50.25 9.41
N TYR A 3 3.43 -49.70 8.28
CA TYR A 3 3.33 -50.38 6.99
C TYR A 3 4.60 -51.13 6.61
N GLY A 4 5.71 -50.93 7.32
CA GLY A 4 6.97 -51.66 7.12
C GLY A 4 8.03 -51.24 8.14
N THR A 5 9.16 -51.92 8.14
CA THR A 5 10.35 -51.53 8.92
C THR A 5 11.55 -51.58 8.00
N ASN A 6 12.32 -50.49 7.90
CA ASN A 6 13.46 -50.41 6.99
C ASN A 6 14.65 -49.65 7.60
N ILE A 7 15.83 -49.68 6.97
CA ILE A 7 17.05 -49.10 7.53
C ILE A 7 17.10 -47.60 7.25
N THR A 8 17.10 -46.79 8.30
CA THR A 8 17.28 -45.33 8.26
C THR A 8 18.75 -44.94 8.40
N ILE A 9 19.13 -43.84 7.74
CA ILE A 9 20.50 -43.30 7.79
C ILE A 9 20.61 -42.03 8.64
N LEU A 10 19.50 -41.52 9.20
CA LEU A 10 19.53 -40.38 10.12
C LEU A 10 20.55 -40.53 11.27
N PRO A 11 20.70 -41.70 11.94
CA PRO A 11 21.72 -41.87 12.98
C PRO A 11 23.16 -41.66 12.44
N ALA A 12 23.41 -41.98 11.17
CA ALA A 12 24.73 -41.80 10.55
C ALA A 12 25.12 -40.32 10.44
N LEU A 13 24.15 -39.41 10.34
CA LEU A 13 24.41 -37.97 10.40
C LEU A 13 24.93 -37.51 11.77
N PHE A 14 24.73 -38.33 12.81
CA PHE A 14 25.22 -38.11 14.18
C PHE A 14 26.34 -39.09 14.58
N ASN A 15 27.08 -39.63 13.61
CA ASN A 15 28.14 -40.63 13.81
C ASN A 15 27.66 -41.92 14.55
N GLN A 16 26.41 -42.30 14.38
CA GLN A 16 25.86 -43.59 14.83
C GLN A 16 25.63 -44.52 13.63
N PRO A 17 25.65 -45.85 13.80
CA PRO A 17 25.37 -46.75 12.68
C PRO A 17 23.90 -46.61 12.20
N PRO A 18 23.63 -46.82 10.89
CA PRO A 18 22.27 -46.99 10.39
C PRO A 18 21.49 -48.03 11.20
N ALA A 19 20.19 -47.82 11.36
CA ALA A 19 19.35 -48.65 12.24
C ALA A 19 17.97 -48.89 11.61
N PRO A 20 17.26 -49.96 12.02
CA PRO A 20 15.86 -50.14 11.65
C PRO A 20 14.98 -49.00 12.20
N GLU A 21 14.05 -48.54 11.37
CA GLU A 21 13.02 -47.55 11.64
C GLU A 21 11.68 -48.08 11.12
N ASP A 22 10.63 -47.93 11.93
CA ASP A 22 9.27 -48.28 11.52
C ASP A 22 8.73 -47.18 10.61
N LEU A 23 8.15 -47.58 9.49
CA LEU A 23 7.52 -46.69 8.53
C LEU A 23 6.03 -46.57 8.86
N LEU A 24 5.57 -45.32 9.02
CA LEU A 24 4.23 -45.01 9.52
C LEU A 24 3.35 -44.42 8.43
N MET A 25 2.05 -44.68 8.56
CA MET A 25 1.03 -44.02 7.75
C MET A 25 -0.21 -43.76 8.57
N ASP A 26 -0.95 -42.70 8.24
CA ASP A 26 -2.25 -42.39 8.82
C ASP A 26 -3.33 -42.65 7.76
N VAL A 27 -4.29 -43.51 8.07
CA VAL A 27 -5.36 -43.92 7.16
C VAL A 27 -6.61 -43.13 7.51
N TYR A 28 -7.19 -42.46 6.51
CA TYR A 28 -8.37 -41.62 6.65
C TYR A 28 -9.59 -42.39 6.13
N GLU A 29 -10.57 -42.58 7.01
CA GLU A 29 -11.79 -43.34 6.75
C GLU A 29 -13.01 -42.54 7.23
N PRO A 30 -14.13 -42.51 6.48
CA PRO A 30 -15.35 -41.88 6.94
C PRO A 30 -15.96 -42.65 8.13
N VAL A 31 -16.55 -41.91 9.09
CA VAL A 31 -17.17 -42.52 10.28
C VAL A 31 -18.43 -43.28 9.89
N GLY A 32 -18.56 -44.54 10.33
CA GLY A 32 -19.74 -45.37 10.09
C GLY A 32 -19.74 -46.08 8.72
N ASP A 33 -18.63 -46.01 8.02
CA ASP A 33 -18.43 -46.59 6.71
C ASP A 33 -18.48 -48.14 6.71
N THR A 34 -19.12 -48.70 5.68
CA THR A 34 -19.31 -50.15 5.51
C THR A 34 -18.82 -50.68 4.15
N GLU A 35 -18.41 -49.82 3.22
CA GLU A 35 -17.88 -50.29 1.93
C GLU A 35 -16.49 -50.88 2.10
N THR A 36 -16.17 -51.88 1.28
CA THR A 36 -14.96 -52.70 1.45
C THR A 36 -14.09 -52.77 0.21
N ASN A 37 -14.37 -51.96 -0.82
CA ASN A 37 -13.63 -51.97 -2.08
C ASN A 37 -13.49 -50.57 -2.68
N ARG A 38 -12.58 -49.78 -2.10
CA ARG A 38 -12.33 -48.39 -2.49
C ARG A 38 -11.03 -48.18 -3.24
N PRO A 39 -10.98 -47.25 -4.21
CA PRO A 39 -9.71 -46.76 -4.71
C PRO A 39 -8.88 -46.13 -3.59
N VAL A 40 -7.56 -46.28 -3.67
CA VAL A 40 -6.59 -45.79 -2.69
C VAL A 40 -5.89 -44.55 -3.24
N PHE A 41 -5.74 -43.53 -2.39
CA PHE A 41 -4.89 -42.38 -2.66
C PHE A 41 -3.84 -42.24 -1.56
N MET A 42 -2.58 -42.56 -1.89
CA MET A 42 -1.45 -42.41 -0.97
C MET A 42 -0.78 -41.06 -1.19
N PHE A 43 -0.67 -40.23 -0.16
CA PHE A 43 -0.10 -38.89 -0.25
C PHE A 43 1.17 -38.74 0.59
N PHE A 44 2.29 -38.41 -0.06
CA PHE A 44 3.60 -38.26 0.56
C PHE A 44 3.90 -36.79 0.87
N HIS A 45 4.39 -36.52 2.09
CA HIS A 45 4.73 -35.17 2.54
C HIS A 45 6.05 -34.64 1.94
N SER A 46 6.22 -33.32 2.00
CA SER A 46 7.45 -32.63 1.57
C SER A 46 8.56 -32.71 2.63
N GLY A 47 9.52 -31.80 2.62
CA GLY A 47 10.53 -31.65 3.67
C GLY A 47 11.96 -31.95 3.25
N ASN A 48 12.23 -32.08 1.94
CA ASN A 48 13.58 -32.26 1.41
C ASN A 48 14.31 -33.50 1.99
N PHE A 49 13.57 -34.58 2.26
CA PHE A 49 14.07 -35.79 2.92
C PHE A 49 14.78 -35.51 4.26
N LEU A 50 14.42 -34.47 4.98
CA LEU A 50 14.98 -34.11 6.28
C LEU A 50 13.85 -33.92 7.31
N PRO A 51 14.10 -34.16 8.60
CA PRO A 51 13.10 -33.92 9.63
C PRO A 51 12.62 -32.46 9.61
N GLN A 52 11.35 -32.24 9.92
CA GLN A 52 10.76 -30.91 10.06
C GLN A 52 11.63 -30.03 10.96
N PHE A 53 11.78 -28.76 10.58
CA PHE A 53 12.67 -27.75 11.16
C PHE A 53 14.18 -28.01 11.01
N VAL A 54 14.65 -29.26 10.98
CA VAL A 54 16.05 -29.57 10.58
C VAL A 54 16.26 -29.25 9.10
N ASN A 55 15.19 -29.37 8.32
CA ASN A 55 15.11 -28.97 6.93
C ASN A 55 14.92 -27.46 6.72
N GLN A 56 15.07 -26.62 7.76
CA GLN A 56 14.87 -25.16 7.72
C GLN A 56 13.51 -24.72 7.14
N GLY A 57 12.53 -25.63 7.14
CA GLY A 57 11.18 -25.43 6.64
C GLY A 57 10.13 -25.77 7.69
N THR A 58 8.90 -25.41 7.38
CA THR A 58 7.73 -25.64 8.25
C THR A 58 7.05 -26.98 7.99
N GLN A 59 7.32 -27.61 6.85
CA GLN A 59 6.77 -28.90 6.45
C GLN A 59 7.81 -30.02 6.65
N GLY A 60 7.40 -31.28 6.56
CA GLY A 60 8.26 -32.45 6.68
C GLY A 60 7.63 -33.65 7.37
N THR A 61 6.31 -33.70 7.51
CA THR A 61 5.61 -34.74 8.26
C THR A 61 4.29 -35.16 7.60
N ARG A 62 3.81 -36.38 7.86
CA ARG A 62 2.46 -36.78 7.43
C ARG A 62 1.32 -36.00 8.13
N GLN A 63 1.64 -35.14 9.11
CA GLN A 63 0.71 -34.23 9.79
C GLN A 63 0.73 -32.81 9.21
N ASP A 64 1.51 -32.57 8.16
CA ASP A 64 1.53 -31.29 7.47
C ASP A 64 0.13 -30.94 6.97
N SER A 65 -0.21 -29.66 7.01
CA SER A 65 -1.57 -29.16 6.77
C SER A 65 -2.15 -29.59 5.42
N VAL A 66 -1.40 -29.40 4.34
CA VAL A 66 -1.78 -29.84 2.99
C VAL A 66 -1.98 -31.36 2.91
N VAL A 67 -1.18 -32.14 3.63
CA VAL A 67 -1.26 -33.61 3.61
C VAL A 67 -2.55 -34.08 4.28
N VAL A 68 -2.85 -33.53 5.45
CA VAL A 68 -4.08 -33.82 6.19
C VAL A 68 -5.29 -33.42 5.35
N GLU A 69 -5.31 -32.21 4.82
CA GLU A 69 -6.45 -31.67 4.07
C GLU A 69 -6.72 -32.46 2.77
N MET A 70 -5.68 -32.76 1.99
CA MET A 70 -5.81 -33.61 0.80
C MET A 70 -6.36 -34.99 1.16
N CYS A 71 -5.87 -35.60 2.25
CA CYS A 71 -6.36 -36.91 2.67
C CYS A 71 -7.82 -36.86 3.15
N GLU A 72 -8.20 -35.88 3.95
CA GLU A 72 -9.58 -35.71 4.41
C GLU A 72 -10.55 -35.53 3.24
N ARG A 73 -10.17 -34.68 2.27
CA ARG A 73 -10.97 -34.40 1.08
C ARG A 73 -11.17 -35.64 0.20
N PHE A 74 -10.12 -36.41 -0.07
CA PHE A 74 -10.24 -37.64 -0.84
C PHE A 74 -10.99 -38.74 -0.07
N ALA A 75 -10.86 -38.80 1.26
CA ALA A 75 -11.67 -39.69 2.08
C ALA A 75 -13.17 -39.35 2.01
N ARG A 76 -13.53 -38.06 2.03
CA ARG A 76 -14.92 -37.59 1.81
C ARG A 76 -15.45 -37.96 0.41
N MET A 77 -14.56 -38.04 -0.59
CA MET A 77 -14.89 -38.51 -1.95
C MET A 77 -14.99 -40.03 -2.08
N GLY A 78 -14.81 -40.79 -0.99
CA GLY A 78 -14.95 -42.25 -0.99
C GLY A 78 -13.68 -43.01 -1.35
N TYR A 79 -12.51 -42.35 -1.36
CA TYR A 79 -11.22 -43.02 -1.43
C TYR A 79 -10.79 -43.50 -0.04
N VAL A 80 -9.91 -44.49 0.02
CA VAL A 80 -9.07 -44.69 1.21
C VAL A 80 -7.85 -43.80 1.02
N ALA A 81 -7.85 -42.65 1.67
CA ALA A 81 -6.74 -41.71 1.60
C ALA A 81 -5.73 -41.98 2.73
N ILE A 82 -4.44 -41.93 2.40
CA ILE A 82 -3.38 -42.37 3.31
C ILE A 82 -2.25 -41.34 3.30
N ALA A 83 -2.01 -40.71 4.46
CA ALA A 83 -0.86 -39.84 4.66
C ALA A 83 0.38 -40.68 5.00
N MET A 84 1.44 -40.55 4.20
CA MET A 84 2.59 -41.46 4.20
C MET A 84 3.85 -40.80 4.79
N ASP A 85 4.48 -41.44 5.78
CA ASP A 85 5.90 -41.19 6.07
C ASP A 85 6.79 -41.99 5.11
N HIS A 86 7.99 -41.49 4.89
CA HIS A 86 9.08 -42.16 4.18
C HIS A 86 10.40 -41.92 4.91
N ARG A 87 11.43 -42.75 4.66
CA ARG A 87 12.73 -42.60 5.34
C ARG A 87 13.39 -41.29 4.97
N LEU A 88 13.81 -40.56 5.99
CA LEU A 88 14.53 -39.31 5.89
C LEU A 88 16.05 -39.53 6.03
N GLY A 89 16.80 -38.47 5.75
CA GLY A 89 18.22 -38.31 6.04
C GLY A 89 19.06 -38.18 4.78
N TRP A 90 19.84 -37.10 4.71
CA TRP A 90 20.99 -36.89 3.83
C TRP A 90 21.78 -35.68 4.37
N ASN A 91 23.01 -35.42 3.91
CA ASN A 91 23.78 -34.27 4.38
C ASN A 91 23.75 -33.09 3.37
N PRO A 92 22.90 -32.07 3.58
CA PRO A 92 22.87 -30.88 2.72
C PRO A 92 24.13 -30.02 2.84
N GLY A 93 24.85 -30.07 3.96
CA GLY A 93 26.08 -29.31 4.21
C GLY A 93 27.35 -29.97 3.67
N ALA A 94 27.23 -31.01 2.82
CA ALA A 94 28.40 -31.64 2.23
C ALA A 94 29.18 -30.65 1.35
N ALA A 95 30.52 -30.72 1.40
CA ALA A 95 31.40 -29.69 0.85
C ALA A 95 31.37 -29.63 -0.68
N SER A 96 31.15 -30.77 -1.33
CA SER A 96 31.06 -30.86 -2.79
C SER A 96 29.62 -31.06 -3.26
N GLN A 97 29.29 -30.50 -4.43
CA GLN A 97 28.01 -30.76 -5.10
C GLN A 97 27.81 -32.26 -5.33
N GLN A 98 28.86 -32.97 -5.73
CA GLN A 98 28.85 -34.42 -5.96
C GLN A 98 28.40 -35.23 -4.74
N GLU A 99 28.89 -34.90 -3.54
CA GLU A 99 28.47 -35.57 -2.29
C GLU A 99 27.02 -35.26 -1.93
N ARG A 100 26.55 -34.04 -2.20
CA ARG A 100 25.15 -33.66 -2.02
C ARG A 100 24.25 -34.44 -2.98
N THR A 101 24.62 -34.48 -4.27
CA THR A 101 23.91 -35.26 -5.30
C THR A 101 23.79 -36.74 -4.89
N THR A 102 24.92 -37.35 -4.52
CA THR A 102 24.96 -38.77 -4.13
C THR A 102 23.97 -39.07 -3.01
N GLN A 103 23.99 -38.26 -1.95
CA GLN A 103 23.18 -38.52 -0.76
C GLN A 103 21.69 -38.19 -0.98
N LEU A 104 21.38 -37.15 -1.76
CA LEU A 104 19.99 -36.81 -2.08
C LEU A 104 19.35 -37.88 -2.98
N ILE A 105 20.05 -38.35 -4.01
CA ILE A 105 19.53 -39.42 -4.89
C ILE A 105 19.37 -40.74 -4.11
N GLN A 106 20.27 -41.05 -3.18
CA GLN A 106 20.07 -42.17 -2.28
C GLN A 106 18.86 -41.98 -1.36
N ALA A 107 18.53 -40.75 -0.94
CA ALA A 107 17.32 -40.46 -0.16
C ALA A 107 16.05 -40.67 -0.98
N ALA A 108 16.01 -40.15 -2.21
CA ALA A 108 14.94 -40.43 -3.15
C ALA A 108 14.76 -41.94 -3.41
N TYR A 109 15.85 -42.68 -3.60
CA TYR A 109 15.80 -44.13 -3.80
C TYR A 109 15.21 -44.88 -2.60
N ARG A 110 15.49 -44.43 -1.38
CA ARG A 110 14.82 -44.97 -0.18
C ARG A 110 13.31 -44.69 -0.21
N GLY A 111 12.92 -43.48 -0.62
CA GLY A 111 11.52 -43.11 -0.81
C GLY A 111 10.79 -44.03 -1.80
N VAL A 112 11.42 -44.39 -2.92
CA VAL A 112 10.87 -45.38 -3.90
C VAL A 112 10.65 -46.74 -3.27
N GLN A 113 11.59 -47.22 -2.45
CA GLN A 113 11.43 -48.51 -1.75
C GLN A 113 10.29 -48.46 -0.72
N ASP A 114 10.16 -47.32 -0.03
CA ASP A 114 9.18 -47.12 1.03
C ASP A 114 7.76 -47.00 0.47
N SER A 115 7.58 -46.24 -0.62
CA SER A 115 6.30 -46.14 -1.34
C SER A 115 5.83 -47.50 -1.88
N ARG A 116 6.74 -48.27 -2.49
CA ARG A 116 6.47 -49.63 -2.97
C ARG A 116 6.18 -50.62 -1.84
N THR A 117 6.82 -50.43 -0.69
CA THR A 117 6.54 -51.22 0.52
C THR A 117 5.10 -51.00 1.00
N ALA A 118 4.61 -49.76 0.95
CA ALA A 118 3.24 -49.46 1.33
C ALA A 118 2.21 -50.07 0.38
N VAL A 119 2.44 -50.05 -0.93
CA VAL A 119 1.56 -50.76 -1.90
C VAL A 119 1.46 -52.25 -1.58
N ARG A 120 2.61 -52.89 -1.36
CA ARG A 120 2.66 -54.32 -1.00
C ARG A 120 1.99 -54.59 0.35
N PHE A 121 2.14 -53.69 1.31
CA PHE A 121 1.47 -53.78 2.60
C PHE A 121 -0.06 -53.81 2.45
N LEU A 122 -0.62 -52.92 1.62
CA LEU A 122 -2.06 -52.89 1.35
C LEU A 122 -2.53 -54.19 0.68
N ARG A 123 -1.82 -54.69 -0.33
CA ARG A 123 -2.16 -55.97 -0.97
C ARG A 123 -2.07 -57.15 -0.01
N LYS A 124 -1.04 -57.18 0.85
CA LYS A 124 -0.90 -58.18 1.90
C LYS A 124 -2.05 -58.11 2.90
N SER A 125 -2.45 -56.91 3.33
CA SER A 125 -3.54 -56.76 4.31
C SER A 125 -4.89 -57.20 3.74
N VAL A 126 -5.14 -56.97 2.44
CA VAL A 126 -6.29 -57.54 1.72
C VAL A 126 -6.22 -59.07 1.69
N ALA A 127 -5.08 -59.63 1.30
CA ALA A 127 -4.92 -61.07 1.09
C ALA A 127 -4.88 -61.90 2.39
N GLU A 128 -4.29 -61.36 3.46
CA GLU A 128 -3.97 -62.11 4.68
C GLU A 128 -4.72 -61.63 5.92
N GLU A 129 -5.16 -60.36 5.95
CA GLU A 129 -5.71 -59.72 7.15
C GLU A 129 -7.21 -59.39 7.03
N GLY A 130 -7.84 -59.79 5.91
CA GLY A 130 -9.28 -59.63 5.69
C GLY A 130 -9.68 -58.22 5.24
N ASN A 131 -8.77 -57.50 4.58
CA ASN A 131 -8.97 -56.14 4.10
C ASN A 131 -9.44 -55.15 5.18
N PRO A 132 -8.63 -54.94 6.24
CA PRO A 132 -9.04 -54.13 7.38
C PRO A 132 -9.29 -52.65 7.06
N PHE A 133 -8.82 -52.18 5.90
CA PHE A 133 -8.93 -50.78 5.45
C PHE A 133 -9.95 -50.60 4.31
N GLY A 134 -10.66 -51.66 3.90
CA GLY A 134 -11.68 -51.57 2.84
C GLY A 134 -11.15 -51.15 1.46
N VAL A 135 -9.88 -51.44 1.14
CA VAL A 135 -9.22 -51.01 -0.12
C VAL A 135 -9.48 -51.97 -1.28
N ASP A 136 -9.52 -51.42 -2.49
CA ASP A 136 -9.35 -52.14 -3.75
C ASP A 136 -7.86 -52.14 -4.11
N ALA A 137 -7.21 -53.30 -3.92
CA ALA A 137 -5.76 -53.45 -4.10
C ALA A 137 -5.28 -53.33 -5.56
N GLU A 138 -6.21 -53.22 -6.52
CA GLU A 138 -5.93 -52.99 -7.93
C GLU A 138 -6.14 -51.53 -8.34
N LYS A 139 -6.64 -50.65 -7.47
CA LYS A 139 -6.90 -49.23 -7.77
C LYS A 139 -6.12 -48.33 -6.82
N ILE A 140 -4.81 -48.20 -7.07
CA ILE A 140 -3.90 -47.45 -6.20
C ILE A 140 -3.29 -46.29 -6.96
N ALA A 141 -3.47 -45.08 -6.42
CA ALA A 141 -2.82 -43.86 -6.87
C ALA A 141 -1.83 -43.35 -5.82
N MET A 142 -0.79 -42.66 -6.28
CA MET A 142 0.15 -41.95 -5.42
C MET A 142 0.18 -40.47 -5.78
N GLY A 143 0.19 -39.61 -4.77
CA GLY A 143 0.49 -38.18 -4.90
C GLY A 143 1.50 -37.72 -3.87
N GLY A 144 2.07 -36.54 -4.06
CA GLY A 144 2.90 -35.97 -3.02
C GLY A 144 3.29 -34.53 -3.26
N ASP A 145 3.67 -33.89 -2.15
CA ASP A 145 4.07 -32.49 -2.05
C ASP A 145 5.60 -32.36 -1.98
N GLY A 146 6.18 -31.46 -2.77
CA GLY A 146 7.62 -31.24 -2.92
C GLY A 146 8.41 -32.55 -3.10
N THR A 147 9.12 -32.99 -2.07
CA THR A 147 9.83 -34.28 -2.10
C THR A 147 8.92 -35.51 -2.17
N GLY A 148 7.71 -35.42 -1.66
CA GLY A 148 6.69 -36.44 -1.91
C GLY A 148 6.38 -36.55 -3.40
N GLY A 149 6.29 -35.42 -4.10
CA GLY A 149 6.12 -35.39 -5.56
C GLY A 149 7.32 -35.95 -6.32
N TYR A 150 8.54 -35.75 -5.81
CA TYR A 150 9.73 -36.46 -6.30
C TYR A 150 9.54 -37.98 -6.16
N ILE A 151 9.16 -38.45 -4.98
CA ILE A 151 9.00 -39.88 -4.69
C ILE A 151 7.98 -40.49 -5.65
N THR A 152 6.83 -39.87 -5.86
CA THR A 152 5.79 -40.41 -6.73
C THR A 152 6.26 -40.53 -8.17
N MET A 153 6.86 -39.48 -8.72
CA MET A 153 7.46 -39.50 -10.06
C MET A 153 8.55 -40.57 -10.19
N ALA A 154 9.49 -40.61 -9.25
CA ALA A 154 10.57 -41.60 -9.27
C ALA A 154 10.04 -43.04 -9.11
N THR A 155 8.99 -43.24 -8.31
CA THR A 155 8.39 -44.57 -8.12
C THR A 155 7.67 -45.03 -9.38
N SER A 156 7.04 -44.10 -10.10
CA SER A 156 6.31 -44.39 -11.34
C SER A 156 7.19 -44.73 -12.52
N THR A 157 8.46 -44.33 -12.50
CA THR A 157 9.36 -44.45 -13.65
C THR A 157 10.54 -45.41 -13.42
N ILE A 158 11.08 -45.48 -12.20
CA ILE A 158 12.23 -46.37 -11.90
C ILE A 158 11.76 -47.81 -11.75
N SER A 159 11.70 -48.58 -12.82
CA SER A 159 11.34 -50.01 -12.81
C SER A 159 12.49 -50.89 -12.30
N SER A 160 13.73 -50.49 -12.61
CA SER A 160 14.93 -51.28 -12.37
C SER A 160 16.10 -50.44 -11.83
N TYR A 161 17.17 -51.11 -11.41
CA TYR A 161 18.40 -50.42 -11.03
C TYR A 161 19.02 -49.69 -12.22
N ASP A 162 18.91 -50.26 -13.42
CA ASP A 162 19.58 -49.75 -14.61
C ASP A 162 19.00 -48.39 -15.02
N ASP A 163 17.69 -48.18 -14.85
CA ASP A 163 16.97 -46.94 -15.18
C ASP A 163 17.55 -45.72 -14.44
N ILE A 164 18.14 -45.94 -13.25
CA ILE A 164 18.74 -44.83 -12.48
C ILE A 164 20.06 -44.37 -13.11
N VAL A 165 20.86 -45.30 -13.62
CA VAL A 165 22.28 -45.08 -13.89
C VAL A 165 22.65 -45.20 -15.37
N PHE A 166 21.79 -45.77 -16.20
CA PHE A 166 21.96 -45.90 -17.64
C PHE A 166 20.80 -45.21 -18.37
N ASP A 167 21.09 -44.63 -19.52
CA ASP A 167 20.08 -44.12 -20.43
C ASP A 167 19.43 -45.26 -21.24
N ASP A 168 18.44 -44.92 -22.06
CA ASP A 168 17.68 -45.88 -22.88
C ASP A 168 18.55 -46.62 -23.91
N ASN A 169 19.75 -46.11 -24.20
CA ASN A 169 20.73 -46.76 -25.08
C ASN A 169 21.69 -47.69 -24.31
N GLY A 170 21.59 -47.73 -22.98
CA GLY A 170 22.47 -48.47 -22.08
C GLY A 170 23.80 -47.75 -21.78
N ASP A 171 23.91 -46.47 -22.10
CA ASP A 171 25.09 -45.65 -21.81
C ASP A 171 24.98 -45.02 -20.40
N PRO A 172 26.09 -44.86 -19.63
CA PRO A 172 26.02 -44.30 -18.29
C PRO A 172 25.53 -42.85 -18.24
N ILE A 173 24.51 -42.56 -17.44
CA ILE A 173 24.06 -41.19 -17.14
C ILE A 173 25.05 -40.55 -16.17
N LEU A 174 26.09 -39.87 -16.69
CA LEU A 174 27.28 -39.47 -15.94
C LEU A 174 27.04 -38.68 -14.64
N LYS A 175 25.92 -37.96 -14.48
CA LYS A 175 25.58 -37.25 -13.23
C LYS A 175 25.23 -38.18 -12.06
N PHE A 176 25.00 -39.47 -12.33
CA PHE A 176 24.78 -40.53 -11.35
C PHE A 176 25.99 -41.45 -11.17
N TRP A 177 27.17 -41.04 -11.67
CA TRP A 177 28.43 -41.77 -11.56
C TRP A 177 29.57 -40.87 -11.11
N PHE A 178 30.31 -41.30 -10.08
CA PHE A 178 31.32 -40.46 -9.45
C PHE A 178 32.65 -41.18 -9.22
N ASP A 179 33.75 -40.46 -9.42
CA ASP A 179 35.09 -40.93 -9.11
C ASP A 179 35.40 -40.71 -7.62
N THR A 180 35.02 -41.68 -6.80
CA THR A 180 35.18 -41.61 -5.34
C THR A 180 36.66 -41.55 -4.91
N ASN A 181 37.60 -42.02 -5.74
CA ASN A 181 39.01 -42.17 -5.38
C ASN A 181 39.95 -41.18 -6.10
N GLY A 182 39.43 -40.38 -7.04
CA GLY A 182 40.23 -39.51 -7.91
C GLY A 182 41.14 -40.29 -8.86
N ASP A 183 40.84 -41.57 -9.13
CA ASP A 183 41.65 -42.48 -9.95
C ASP A 183 41.06 -42.75 -11.34
N GLY A 184 39.93 -42.10 -11.66
CA GLY A 184 39.18 -42.26 -12.90
C GLY A 184 38.20 -43.43 -12.88
N SER A 185 38.09 -44.20 -11.78
CA SER A 185 37.11 -45.28 -11.65
C SER A 185 35.76 -44.73 -11.20
N LEU A 186 34.77 -44.80 -12.08
CA LEU A 186 33.41 -44.37 -11.78
C LEU A 186 32.67 -45.38 -10.89
N THR A 187 32.04 -44.85 -9.84
CA THR A 187 31.17 -45.59 -8.91
C THR A 187 29.76 -45.02 -9.02
N PRO A 188 28.72 -45.84 -9.20
CA PRO A 188 27.35 -45.36 -9.30
C PRO A 188 26.84 -44.85 -7.94
N VAL A 189 25.95 -43.86 -7.96
CA VAL A 189 25.36 -43.27 -6.74
C VAL A 189 24.53 -44.24 -5.94
N VAL A 190 23.85 -45.15 -6.62
CA VAL A 190 23.13 -46.28 -6.01
C VAL A 190 23.92 -47.55 -6.34
N ILE A 191 23.96 -48.47 -5.39
CA ILE A 191 24.63 -49.78 -5.53
C ILE A 191 23.67 -50.80 -4.96
N GLU A 192 23.10 -51.67 -5.79
CA GLU A 192 22.05 -52.61 -5.40
C GLU A 192 22.47 -53.52 -4.23
N ALA A 193 23.72 -54.00 -4.21
CA ALA A 193 24.25 -54.85 -3.13
C ALA A 193 24.32 -54.14 -1.75
N ILE A 194 24.24 -52.81 -1.72
CA ILE A 194 24.27 -51.98 -0.51
C ILE A 194 22.88 -51.45 -0.19
N HIS A 195 22.19 -50.93 -1.20
CA HIS A 195 20.96 -50.16 -1.07
C HIS A 195 19.69 -51.01 -1.29
N GLY A 196 19.81 -52.25 -1.78
CA GLY A 196 18.66 -53.08 -2.17
C GLY A 196 18.16 -52.76 -3.58
N ASN A 197 17.23 -53.58 -4.08
CA ASN A 197 16.52 -53.34 -5.34
C ASN A 197 15.47 -52.23 -5.19
N PRO A 198 14.94 -51.63 -6.28
CA PRO A 198 13.96 -50.55 -6.20
C PRO A 198 12.68 -50.97 -5.48
N ASP A 199 12.32 -52.25 -5.58
CA ASP A 199 11.20 -52.79 -4.84
C ASP A 199 11.47 -52.88 -3.33
N GLY A 200 12.69 -52.82 -2.81
CA GLY A 200 12.93 -53.01 -1.37
C GLY A 200 12.56 -54.41 -0.86
N THR A 201 12.76 -55.44 -1.70
CA THR A 201 12.40 -56.84 -1.41
C THR A 201 13.61 -57.73 -1.10
N THR A 202 14.81 -57.15 -1.04
CA THR A 202 16.07 -57.86 -0.78
C THR A 202 16.77 -57.27 0.44
N ASP A 203 17.14 -58.12 1.40
CA ASP A 203 17.93 -57.71 2.56
C ASP A 203 19.36 -57.32 2.15
N THR A 204 19.73 -56.08 2.44
CA THR A 204 21.06 -55.50 2.21
C THR A 204 21.46 -54.63 3.41
N PRO A 205 22.71 -54.11 3.49
CA PRO A 205 23.11 -53.25 4.61
C PRO A 205 22.22 -52.03 4.88
N LEU A 206 21.58 -51.46 3.84
CA LEU A 206 20.72 -50.27 3.93
C LEU A 206 19.26 -50.54 3.51
N CYS A 207 18.86 -51.80 3.36
CA CYS A 207 17.50 -52.18 3.02
C CYS A 207 17.07 -53.46 3.75
N MET A 208 15.90 -53.43 4.37
CA MET A 208 15.22 -54.63 4.87
C MET A 208 14.11 -55.02 3.91
N ALA A 209 14.03 -56.31 3.57
CA ALA A 209 13.00 -56.84 2.70
C ALA A 209 11.61 -56.76 3.37
N ASN A 210 10.67 -56.06 2.74
CA ASN A 210 9.30 -55.92 3.25
C ASN A 210 8.26 -56.50 2.29
N HIS A 211 7.30 -57.26 2.85
CA HIS A 211 6.12 -57.83 2.16
C HIS A 211 6.44 -58.53 0.84
N VAL A 212 7.52 -59.30 0.82
CA VAL A 212 8.02 -60.00 -0.37
C VAL A 212 6.94 -60.94 -0.94
N GLY A 213 6.75 -60.88 -2.27
CA GLY A 213 5.79 -61.72 -3.00
C GLY A 213 4.48 -61.02 -3.35
N TYR A 214 4.26 -59.81 -2.84
CA TYR A 214 3.17 -58.92 -3.28
C TYR A 214 3.67 -57.94 -4.33
N SER A 215 2.79 -57.53 -5.25
CA SER A 215 3.11 -56.55 -6.30
C SER A 215 3.28 -55.14 -5.71
N SER A 216 4.19 -54.34 -6.27
CA SER A 216 4.34 -52.90 -5.98
C SER A 216 3.68 -51.99 -7.02
N GLU A 217 3.03 -52.55 -8.05
CA GLU A 217 2.42 -51.80 -9.15
C GLU A 217 1.30 -50.86 -8.67
N PHE A 218 1.20 -49.68 -9.29
CA PHE A 218 0.16 -48.68 -9.05
C PHE A 218 -0.14 -47.97 -10.39
N HIS A 219 -1.24 -47.23 -10.47
CA HIS A 219 -1.86 -46.92 -11.77
C HIS A 219 -2.00 -45.41 -12.05
N PHE A 220 -1.55 -44.55 -11.15
CA PHE A 220 -1.63 -43.10 -11.32
C PHE A 220 -0.63 -42.38 -10.42
N SER A 221 0.04 -41.35 -10.96
CA SER A 221 1.02 -40.53 -10.25
C SER A 221 0.61 -39.06 -10.23
N MET A 222 0.73 -38.41 -9.06
CA MET A 222 0.54 -36.98 -8.88
C MET A 222 1.79 -36.34 -8.27
N ASN A 223 2.15 -35.17 -8.79
CA ASN A 223 3.29 -34.38 -8.34
C ASN A 223 2.86 -32.94 -8.01
N MET A 224 3.21 -32.43 -6.82
CA MET A 224 3.07 -31.01 -6.46
C MET A 224 4.45 -30.42 -6.18
N GLY A 225 5.00 -29.63 -7.10
CA GLY A 225 6.28 -28.93 -6.93
C GLY A 225 7.54 -29.82 -6.87
N GLY A 226 7.43 -31.12 -7.14
CA GLY A 226 8.59 -32.01 -7.25
C GLY A 226 9.26 -31.96 -8.62
N ALA A 227 10.53 -32.35 -8.68
CA ALA A 227 11.30 -32.51 -9.93
C ALA A 227 11.91 -33.91 -10.02
N MET A 228 11.93 -34.53 -11.20
CA MET A 228 12.50 -35.85 -11.45
C MET A 228 14.02 -35.78 -11.65
N GLY A 229 14.75 -36.81 -11.24
CA GLY A 229 16.22 -36.83 -11.33
C GLY A 229 16.75 -36.71 -12.76
N ASP A 230 16.12 -37.36 -13.74
CA ASP A 230 16.46 -37.29 -15.17
C ASP A 230 15.27 -37.75 -16.01
N LEU A 231 15.12 -37.24 -17.24
CA LEU A 231 14.05 -37.67 -18.16
C LEU A 231 14.27 -39.08 -18.70
N ASN A 232 15.51 -39.59 -18.74
CA ASN A 232 15.80 -40.98 -19.15
C ASN A 232 15.28 -42.02 -18.13
N TRP A 233 14.67 -41.59 -17.03
CA TRP A 233 13.99 -42.51 -16.13
C TRP A 233 12.61 -42.89 -16.66
N LEU A 234 12.04 -42.04 -17.51
CA LEU A 234 10.68 -42.12 -18.01
C LEU A 234 10.64 -42.95 -19.30
N ASP A 235 9.67 -43.86 -19.38
CA ASP A 235 9.47 -44.74 -20.52
C ASP A 235 8.08 -44.55 -21.18
N GLU A 236 8.01 -44.87 -22.47
CA GLU A 236 6.73 -44.99 -23.17
C GLU A 236 5.92 -46.17 -22.58
N GLY A 237 4.69 -45.88 -22.13
CA GLY A 237 3.83 -46.83 -21.43
C GLY A 237 3.88 -46.76 -19.91
N ASP A 238 4.68 -45.87 -19.33
CA ASP A 238 4.56 -45.50 -17.92
C ASP A 238 3.16 -44.97 -17.60
N MET A 239 2.79 -45.03 -16.33
CA MET A 239 1.44 -44.66 -15.88
C MET A 239 1.11 -43.19 -16.13
N PRO A 240 -0.19 -42.84 -16.23
CA PRO A 240 -0.63 -41.46 -16.35
C PRO A 240 -0.19 -40.60 -15.16
N MET A 241 0.24 -39.37 -15.44
CA MET A 241 0.78 -38.43 -14.45
C MET A 241 0.08 -37.08 -14.49
N VAL A 242 -0.21 -36.51 -13.32
CA VAL A 242 -0.68 -35.13 -13.18
C VAL A 242 0.30 -34.34 -12.32
N SER A 243 0.70 -33.16 -12.78
CA SER A 243 1.61 -32.29 -12.05
C SER A 243 1.06 -30.88 -11.85
N PHE A 244 1.21 -30.38 -10.63
CA PHE A 244 0.98 -29.00 -10.24
C PHE A 244 2.31 -28.38 -9.85
N HIS A 245 2.70 -27.27 -10.46
CA HIS A 245 4.05 -26.72 -10.23
C HIS A 245 4.08 -25.23 -10.54
N CYS A 246 4.60 -24.43 -9.61
CA CYS A 246 4.84 -23.02 -9.81
C CYS A 246 5.95 -22.80 -10.86
N PRO A 247 5.72 -22.08 -11.97
CA PRO A 247 6.74 -21.87 -12.99
C PRO A 247 8.01 -21.14 -12.50
N HIS A 248 7.92 -20.42 -11.38
CA HIS A 248 9.01 -19.68 -10.74
C HIS A 248 9.52 -20.33 -9.45
N ASP A 249 9.26 -21.62 -9.21
CA ASP A 249 9.80 -22.32 -8.05
C ASP A 249 11.34 -22.13 -7.97
N PRO A 250 11.85 -21.53 -6.86
CA PRO A 250 13.28 -21.23 -6.72
C PRO A 250 14.13 -22.43 -6.27
N PHE A 251 13.50 -23.54 -5.87
CA PHE A 251 14.16 -24.71 -5.30
C PHE A 251 14.13 -25.91 -6.24
N ALA A 252 12.97 -26.21 -6.82
CA ALA A 252 12.77 -27.23 -7.84
C ALA A 252 12.55 -26.57 -9.21
N PRO A 253 13.18 -27.05 -10.29
CA PRO A 253 12.97 -26.46 -11.60
C PRO A 253 11.57 -26.82 -12.12
N TYR A 254 10.91 -25.89 -12.81
CA TYR A 254 9.69 -26.18 -13.59
C TYR A 254 10.02 -26.89 -14.92
N GLY A 255 11.04 -26.41 -15.63
CA GLY A 255 11.66 -27.06 -16.80
C GLY A 255 12.82 -27.96 -16.39
N THR A 256 13.94 -27.94 -17.12
CA THR A 256 15.18 -28.65 -16.70
C THR A 256 16.21 -27.64 -16.19
N SER A 257 16.60 -27.74 -14.93
CA SER A 257 17.64 -26.89 -14.31
C SER A 257 18.16 -27.51 -13.01
N VAL A 258 19.04 -26.82 -12.30
CA VAL A 258 19.66 -27.29 -11.06
C VAL A 258 18.72 -27.11 -9.87
N VAL A 259 18.46 -28.20 -9.15
CA VAL A 259 17.82 -28.20 -7.83
C VAL A 259 18.73 -27.51 -6.82
N VAL A 260 18.16 -26.58 -6.07
CA VAL A 260 18.85 -25.83 -5.00
C VAL A 260 18.35 -26.32 -3.66
N VAL A 261 19.25 -26.53 -2.70
CA VAL A 261 18.87 -26.92 -1.34
C VAL A 261 18.15 -25.77 -0.64
N PRO A 262 16.90 -25.92 -0.19
CA PRO A 262 16.21 -24.88 0.58
C PRO A 262 16.97 -24.48 1.86
N THR A 263 17.69 -25.42 2.49
CA THR A 263 18.40 -25.19 3.75
C THR A 263 19.70 -24.40 3.63
N THR A 264 20.46 -24.56 2.54
CA THR A 264 21.79 -23.96 2.39
C THR A 264 21.91 -23.02 1.19
N GLY A 265 20.95 -23.04 0.27
CA GLY A 265 21.03 -22.33 -1.00
C GLY A 265 22.07 -22.93 -1.98
N ASP A 266 22.61 -24.11 -1.69
CA ASP A 266 23.63 -24.74 -2.52
C ASP A 266 23.01 -25.50 -3.71
N PRO A 267 23.68 -25.54 -4.88
CA PRO A 267 23.26 -26.40 -5.98
C PRO A 267 23.48 -27.88 -5.64
N VAL A 268 22.55 -28.75 -6.08
CA VAL A 268 22.63 -30.21 -5.88
C VAL A 268 22.78 -30.95 -7.20
N ILE A 269 21.75 -30.97 -8.04
CA ILE A 269 21.73 -31.78 -9.26
C ILE A 269 20.85 -31.10 -10.31
N GLU A 270 21.21 -31.24 -11.58
CA GLU A 270 20.31 -30.90 -12.68
C GLU A 270 19.19 -31.93 -12.77
N ALA A 271 17.95 -31.47 -12.59
CA ALA A 271 16.73 -32.27 -12.55
C ALA A 271 15.71 -31.72 -13.55
N SER A 272 14.66 -32.50 -13.83
CA SER A 272 13.60 -32.17 -14.77
C SER A 272 12.27 -32.03 -14.04
N GLY A 273 11.75 -30.82 -14.05
CA GLY A 273 10.46 -30.44 -13.50
C GLY A 273 9.27 -30.87 -14.33
N SER A 274 8.10 -30.49 -13.82
CA SER A 274 6.80 -30.86 -14.38
C SER A 274 6.63 -30.47 -15.85
N TYR A 275 7.10 -29.29 -16.29
CA TYR A 275 7.00 -28.91 -17.70
C TYR A 275 7.83 -29.83 -18.60
N ALA A 276 9.07 -30.14 -18.18
CA ALA A 276 9.94 -31.03 -18.95
C ALA A 276 9.40 -32.46 -18.98
N VAL A 277 8.94 -32.99 -17.84
CA VAL A 277 8.32 -34.31 -17.73
C VAL A 277 7.06 -34.39 -18.59
N HIS A 278 6.18 -33.38 -18.53
CA HIS A 278 4.94 -33.38 -19.31
C HIS A 278 5.17 -33.19 -20.80
N THR A 279 6.23 -32.48 -21.20
CA THR A 279 6.64 -32.39 -22.62
C THR A 279 7.04 -33.76 -23.16
N GLU A 280 7.76 -34.56 -22.37
CA GLU A 280 8.21 -35.89 -22.78
C GLU A 280 7.05 -36.90 -22.82
N ILE A 281 6.28 -37.07 -21.72
CA ILE A 281 5.19 -38.06 -21.67
C ILE A 281 4.07 -37.82 -22.70
N ASN A 282 3.77 -36.55 -23.00
CA ASN A 282 2.78 -36.20 -24.02
C ASN A 282 3.37 -36.26 -25.45
N GLY A 283 4.69 -36.31 -25.57
CA GLY A 283 5.43 -36.37 -26.84
C GLY A 283 5.62 -37.78 -27.39
N TYR A 284 5.48 -38.83 -26.57
CA TYR A 284 5.58 -40.21 -27.02
C TYR A 284 4.50 -40.59 -28.05
N GLU A 285 4.79 -41.63 -28.86
CA GLU A 285 3.83 -42.15 -29.84
C GLU A 285 2.57 -42.69 -29.15
N THR A 286 2.77 -43.43 -28.06
CA THR A 286 1.76 -43.83 -27.09
C THR A 286 1.81 -42.86 -25.91
N ASN A 287 1.18 -41.69 -26.07
CA ASN A 287 1.09 -40.67 -25.01
C ASN A 287 0.58 -41.29 -23.69
N ASN A 288 1.40 -41.27 -22.64
CA ASN A 288 1.08 -41.85 -21.33
C ASN A 288 -0.13 -41.16 -20.67
N ASN A 289 -0.39 -39.90 -21.03
CA ASN A 289 -1.51 -39.09 -20.55
C ASN A 289 -2.72 -39.07 -21.50
N ALA A 290 -2.73 -39.89 -22.56
CA ALA A 290 -3.85 -39.97 -23.52
C ALA A 290 -5.21 -40.24 -22.85
N VAL A 291 -5.21 -40.95 -21.71
CA VAL A 291 -6.41 -41.23 -20.92
C VAL A 291 -7.14 -39.96 -20.46
N PHE A 292 -6.44 -38.82 -20.31
CA PHE A 292 -7.05 -37.55 -19.89
C PHE A 292 -7.78 -36.85 -21.04
N ALA A 293 -7.22 -36.86 -22.25
CA ALA A 293 -7.89 -36.33 -23.44
C ALA A 293 -9.20 -37.05 -23.73
N GLU A 294 -9.26 -38.37 -23.46
CA GLU A 294 -10.45 -39.20 -23.66
C GLU A 294 -11.60 -38.87 -22.70
N ILE A 295 -11.34 -38.16 -21.59
CA ILE A 295 -12.36 -37.73 -20.62
C ILE A 295 -13.28 -36.68 -21.24
N GLY A 296 -12.77 -35.85 -22.16
CA GLY A 296 -13.56 -34.78 -22.79
C GLY A 296 -13.94 -33.64 -21.86
N LEU A 297 -13.24 -33.49 -20.74
CA LEU A 297 -13.34 -32.31 -19.88
C LEU A 297 -12.59 -31.13 -20.50
N ASP A 298 -13.12 -29.93 -20.30
CA ASP A 298 -12.36 -28.72 -20.59
C ASP A 298 -11.09 -28.71 -19.72
N ASP A 299 -9.96 -28.34 -20.32
CA ASP A 299 -8.69 -28.21 -19.62
C ASP A 299 -8.48 -26.74 -19.18
N PRO A 300 -8.76 -26.39 -17.92
CA PRO A 300 -8.60 -25.02 -17.44
C PRO A 300 -7.13 -24.56 -17.46
N ALA A 301 -6.16 -25.49 -17.44
CA ALA A 301 -4.74 -25.17 -17.41
C ALA A 301 -4.22 -24.62 -18.76
N VAL A 302 -4.99 -24.75 -19.84
CA VAL A 302 -4.67 -24.10 -21.13
C VAL A 302 -4.61 -22.59 -20.99
N ALA A 303 -5.53 -22.01 -20.22
CA ALA A 303 -5.53 -20.58 -19.94
C ALA A 303 -4.34 -20.14 -19.07
N LEU A 304 -3.73 -21.09 -18.35
CA LEU A 304 -2.58 -20.87 -17.46
C LEU A 304 -1.23 -21.15 -18.16
N GLY A 305 -1.23 -21.47 -19.45
CA GLY A 305 -0.01 -21.66 -20.23
C GLY A 305 0.59 -23.06 -20.15
N ASN A 306 -0.22 -24.11 -20.00
CA ASN A 306 0.25 -25.50 -20.09
C ASN A 306 0.53 -25.98 -21.53
N GLU A 307 0.36 -25.11 -22.54
CA GLU A 307 0.55 -25.40 -23.97
C GLU A 307 -0.34 -26.54 -24.53
N GLY A 308 -1.44 -26.86 -23.84
CA GLY A 308 -2.32 -27.98 -24.20
C GLY A 308 -1.75 -29.34 -23.82
N MET A 309 -0.74 -29.40 -22.95
CA MET A 309 -0.23 -30.66 -22.40
C MET A 309 -1.17 -31.18 -21.32
N ASP A 310 -1.76 -32.34 -21.58
CA ASP A 310 -2.64 -33.00 -20.62
C ASP A 310 -1.89 -33.36 -19.33
N GLY A 311 -2.56 -33.10 -18.20
CA GLY A 311 -2.06 -33.39 -16.87
C GLY A 311 -1.08 -32.35 -16.29
N LEU A 312 -0.66 -31.34 -17.06
CA LEU A 312 0.17 -30.25 -16.53
C LEU A 312 -0.70 -29.07 -16.10
N TYR A 313 -0.57 -28.68 -14.84
CA TYR A 313 -1.23 -27.51 -14.25
C TYR A 313 -0.19 -26.50 -13.74
N PRO A 314 0.08 -25.42 -14.49
CA PRO A 314 0.91 -24.32 -14.01
C PRO A 314 0.21 -23.58 -12.87
N VAL A 315 0.88 -23.47 -11.72
CA VAL A 315 0.34 -22.74 -10.55
C VAL A 315 0.87 -21.31 -10.58
N LEU A 316 -0.01 -20.36 -10.88
CA LEU A 316 0.32 -18.95 -11.04
C LEU A 316 -0.12 -18.14 -9.81
N ASN A 317 0.58 -18.26 -8.67
CA ASN A 317 0.23 -17.51 -7.48
C ASN A 317 0.54 -16.01 -7.61
N ASN A 318 -0.46 -15.16 -7.35
CA ASN A 318 -0.41 -13.70 -7.32
C ASN A 318 0.48 -13.07 -8.41
N TYR A 319 -0.04 -13.03 -9.63
CA TYR A 319 0.61 -12.38 -10.77
C TYR A 319 0.01 -10.98 -11.00
N ALA A 320 0.86 -10.02 -11.34
CA ALA A 320 0.41 -8.76 -11.89
C ALA A 320 -0.21 -8.98 -13.30
N ASP A 321 -1.03 -8.01 -13.75
CA ASP A 321 -1.65 -8.04 -15.09
C ASP A 321 -0.64 -8.18 -16.25
N ASP A 322 0.63 -7.87 -16.01
CA ASP A 322 1.73 -8.00 -16.98
C ASP A 322 2.42 -9.38 -16.98
N GLY A 323 1.95 -10.32 -16.14
CA GLY A 323 2.51 -11.66 -16.01
C GLY A 323 3.74 -11.75 -15.10
N THR A 324 4.05 -10.69 -14.34
CA THR A 324 5.13 -10.73 -13.33
C THR A 324 4.63 -11.34 -12.02
N PRO A 325 5.31 -12.34 -11.44
CA PRO A 325 4.94 -12.85 -10.12
C PRO A 325 5.21 -11.80 -9.05
N LEU A 326 4.21 -11.53 -8.22
CA LEU A 326 4.32 -10.62 -7.07
C LEU A 326 4.98 -11.29 -5.88
N GLU A 327 4.88 -12.63 -5.80
CA GLU A 327 5.46 -13.47 -4.75
C GLU A 327 6.41 -14.52 -5.36
N PRO A 328 7.55 -14.10 -5.95
CA PRO A 328 8.43 -15.00 -6.69
C PRO A 328 9.12 -16.07 -5.82
N GLY A 329 9.04 -15.94 -4.49
CA GLY A 329 9.57 -16.91 -3.54
C GLY A 329 8.60 -18.04 -3.21
N ASP A 330 7.33 -17.91 -3.58
CA ASP A 330 6.31 -18.88 -3.22
C ASP A 330 6.25 -20.02 -4.23
N SER A 331 6.74 -21.18 -3.80
CA SER A 331 6.78 -22.42 -4.59
C SER A 331 5.63 -23.37 -4.24
N SER A 332 4.87 -23.09 -3.18
CA SER A 332 3.91 -24.03 -2.63
C SER A 332 2.78 -23.28 -1.92
N PRO A 333 1.94 -22.53 -2.67
CA PRO A 333 0.88 -21.69 -2.10
C PRO A 333 -0.23 -22.50 -1.40
N TRP A 334 -0.27 -23.82 -1.63
CA TRP A 334 -1.16 -24.77 -0.96
C TRP A 334 -0.71 -25.15 0.47
N GLN A 335 0.44 -24.66 0.93
CA GLN A 335 0.97 -24.95 2.27
C GLN A 335 0.62 -23.84 3.26
N TRP A 336 0.25 -24.22 4.49
CA TRP A 336 0.13 -23.28 5.60
C TRP A 336 0.61 -23.88 6.92
N TRP A 337 0.88 -23.04 7.93
CA TRP A 337 1.32 -23.47 9.25
C TRP A 337 0.92 -22.46 10.34
N ASP A 338 0.93 -22.90 11.60
CA ASP A 338 0.76 -22.00 12.74
C ASP A 338 2.04 -21.21 12.97
N TYR A 339 2.01 -19.90 12.65
CA TYR A 339 3.14 -19.00 12.83
C TYR A 339 3.65 -18.96 14.28
N ASN A 340 2.74 -18.93 15.26
CA ASN A 340 3.11 -18.83 16.68
C ASN A 340 3.80 -20.10 17.16
N TYR A 341 3.36 -21.26 16.66
CA TYR A 341 4.02 -22.53 16.93
C TYR A 341 5.45 -22.54 16.39
N VAL A 342 5.66 -22.16 15.13
CA VAL A 342 7.00 -22.16 14.52
C VAL A 342 7.90 -21.09 15.16
N ALA A 343 7.37 -19.91 15.47
CA ALA A 343 8.12 -18.87 16.17
C ALA A 343 8.57 -19.31 17.58
N ALA A 344 7.77 -20.14 18.26
CA ALA A 344 8.17 -20.74 19.54
C ALA A 344 9.31 -21.76 19.36
N VAL A 345 9.30 -22.54 18.27
CA VAL A 345 10.40 -23.45 17.91
C VAL A 345 11.68 -22.67 17.61
N ASP A 346 11.58 -21.54 16.90
CA ASP A 346 12.69 -20.64 16.61
C ASP A 346 13.32 -20.09 17.89
N ALA A 347 12.49 -19.59 18.81
CA ALA A 347 12.97 -19.10 20.11
C ALA A 347 13.66 -20.19 20.94
N ALA A 348 13.21 -21.43 20.84
CA ALA A 348 13.80 -22.57 21.56
C ALA A 348 15.09 -23.08 20.91
N SER A 349 15.19 -23.01 19.58
CA SER A 349 16.25 -23.64 18.79
C SER A 349 17.32 -22.65 18.30
N GLY A 350 17.06 -21.34 18.42
CA GLY A 350 17.94 -20.29 17.93
C GLY A 350 17.95 -20.19 16.39
N THR A 351 16.82 -20.49 15.77
CA THR A 351 16.60 -20.46 14.32
C THR A 351 15.70 -19.28 13.91
N ASP A 352 15.52 -19.06 12.62
CA ASP A 352 14.71 -18.00 11.99
C ASP A 352 13.76 -18.55 10.91
N ILE A 353 13.27 -19.78 11.11
CA ILE A 353 12.44 -20.51 10.16
C ILE A 353 11.11 -19.80 9.93
N ALA A 354 10.41 -19.36 10.96
CA ALA A 354 9.12 -18.69 10.83
C ALA A 354 9.23 -17.42 9.96
N ALA A 355 10.26 -16.61 10.19
CA ALA A 355 10.49 -15.38 9.44
C ALA A 355 10.94 -15.65 7.99
N THR A 356 11.79 -16.66 7.78
CA THR A 356 12.27 -17.02 6.44
C THR A 356 11.15 -17.60 5.59
N GLN A 357 10.36 -18.52 6.15
CA GLN A 357 9.25 -19.14 5.42
C GLN A 357 8.12 -18.13 5.15
N LEU A 358 7.83 -17.21 6.09
CA LEU A 358 6.89 -16.10 5.85
C LEU A 358 7.40 -15.10 4.78
N ALA A 359 8.71 -14.93 4.63
CA ALA A 359 9.26 -14.09 3.56
C ALA A 359 9.14 -14.75 2.18
N LEU A 360 9.11 -16.09 2.12
CA LEU A 360 8.91 -16.85 0.88
C LEU A 360 7.44 -16.90 0.48
N ASN A 361 6.55 -17.15 1.44
CA ASN A 361 5.09 -17.05 1.27
C ASN A 361 4.51 -16.06 2.31
N PRO A 362 4.35 -14.76 1.95
CA PRO A 362 3.80 -13.73 2.84
C PRO A 362 2.29 -13.83 3.09
N THR A 363 1.55 -14.44 2.17
CA THR A 363 0.11 -14.66 2.20
C THR A 363 -0.30 -15.97 2.89
N MET A 364 0.70 -16.72 3.36
CA MET A 364 0.55 -17.99 4.03
C MET A 364 -0.59 -17.97 5.05
N GLY A 365 -1.58 -18.82 4.78
CA GLY A 365 -2.74 -19.01 5.63
C GLY A 365 -3.74 -19.97 4.99
N PRO A 366 -4.75 -20.42 5.76
CA PRO A 366 -5.78 -21.32 5.23
C PRO A 366 -6.52 -20.73 4.02
N ASP A 367 -6.77 -19.42 3.98
CA ASP A 367 -7.54 -18.80 2.90
C ASP A 367 -6.88 -18.96 1.52
N GLU A 368 -5.57 -18.69 1.44
CA GLU A 368 -4.79 -18.91 0.22
C GLU A 368 -4.64 -20.41 -0.09
N ALA A 369 -4.26 -21.20 0.91
CA ALA A 369 -3.96 -22.60 0.71
C ALA A 369 -5.20 -23.40 0.26
N LEU A 370 -6.36 -23.16 0.87
CA LEU A 370 -7.59 -23.84 0.52
C LEU A 370 -8.07 -23.47 -0.89
N PHE A 371 -7.88 -22.22 -1.33
CA PHE A 371 -8.15 -21.85 -2.72
C PHE A 371 -7.36 -22.72 -3.71
N TRP A 372 -6.04 -22.88 -3.50
CA TRP A 372 -5.22 -23.71 -4.38
C TRP A 372 -5.54 -25.19 -4.27
N ILE A 373 -5.85 -25.69 -3.06
CA ILE A 373 -6.27 -27.07 -2.86
C ILE A 373 -7.58 -27.36 -3.59
N ASP A 374 -8.53 -26.41 -3.61
CA ASP A 374 -9.77 -26.54 -4.41
C ASP A 374 -9.43 -26.70 -5.90
N GLN A 375 -8.57 -25.84 -6.46
CA GLN A 375 -8.17 -25.93 -7.87
C GLN A 375 -7.45 -27.24 -8.20
N ILE A 376 -6.56 -27.68 -7.32
CA ILE A 376 -5.81 -28.93 -7.44
C ILE A 376 -6.77 -30.11 -7.44
N GLN A 377 -7.69 -30.14 -6.48
CA GLN A 377 -8.65 -31.22 -6.32
C GLN A 377 -9.60 -31.32 -7.52
N ASP A 378 -10.12 -30.18 -8.00
CA ASP A 378 -11.01 -30.10 -9.16
C ASP A 378 -10.34 -30.62 -10.43
N TYR A 379 -9.05 -30.31 -10.62
CA TYR A 379 -8.29 -30.81 -11.76
C TYR A 379 -7.94 -32.30 -11.63
N LEU A 380 -7.55 -32.73 -10.43
CA LEU A 380 -7.00 -34.05 -10.14
C LEU A 380 -8.06 -35.15 -10.06
N ALA A 381 -9.10 -34.95 -9.26
CA ALA A 381 -10.08 -35.98 -8.91
C ALA A 381 -10.70 -36.67 -10.13
N PRO A 382 -11.18 -35.95 -11.17
CA PRO A 382 -11.73 -36.61 -12.36
C PRO A 382 -10.68 -37.44 -13.12
N ARG A 383 -9.46 -36.91 -13.27
CA ARG A 383 -8.36 -37.56 -14.01
C ARG A 383 -7.89 -38.82 -13.32
N MET A 384 -7.72 -38.75 -11.99
CA MET A 384 -7.35 -39.89 -11.17
C MET A 384 -8.44 -40.97 -11.18
N ALA A 385 -9.71 -40.58 -11.04
CA ALA A 385 -10.82 -41.54 -11.03
C ALA A 385 -10.90 -42.36 -12.33
N VAL A 386 -10.73 -41.70 -13.49
CA VAL A 386 -10.73 -42.38 -14.79
C VAL A 386 -9.49 -43.25 -14.97
N ALA A 387 -8.29 -42.74 -14.63
CA ALA A 387 -7.05 -43.51 -14.74
C ALA A 387 -7.07 -44.79 -13.88
N LEU A 388 -7.70 -44.73 -12.71
CA LEU A 388 -7.90 -45.89 -11.83
C LEU A 388 -9.03 -46.83 -12.28
N GLY A 389 -9.83 -46.44 -13.28
CA GLY A 389 -11.08 -47.13 -13.62
C GLY A 389 -12.04 -47.18 -12.42
N ALA A 390 -12.01 -46.17 -11.56
CA ALA A 390 -12.94 -46.01 -10.44
C ALA A 390 -14.34 -45.58 -10.92
N VAL A 391 -14.40 -44.96 -12.10
CA VAL A 391 -15.60 -44.44 -12.75
C VAL A 391 -15.56 -44.79 -14.24
N ASP A 392 -16.70 -45.18 -14.79
CA ASP A 392 -16.85 -45.45 -16.23
C ASP A 392 -17.17 -44.14 -16.97
N LEU A 393 -16.45 -43.85 -18.06
CA LEU A 393 -16.82 -42.79 -19.00
C LEU A 393 -18.08 -43.21 -19.77
N GLY A 394 -19.17 -42.45 -19.65
CA GLY A 394 -20.42 -42.80 -20.31
C GLY A 394 -21.59 -41.84 -20.03
N PRO A 395 -22.79 -42.16 -20.56
CA PRO A 395 -24.01 -41.45 -20.22
C PRO A 395 -24.29 -41.57 -18.71
N GLY A 396 -24.59 -40.46 -18.04
CA GLY A 396 -24.84 -40.38 -16.60
C GLY A 396 -25.55 -39.08 -16.24
N CYS A 397 -25.83 -38.83 -14.96
CA CYS A 397 -26.43 -37.54 -14.59
C CYS A 397 -25.40 -36.41 -14.72
N ASN A 398 -25.69 -35.42 -15.56
CA ASN A 398 -24.84 -34.25 -15.77
C ASN A 398 -25.46 -32.95 -15.24
N ASP A 399 -26.45 -33.05 -14.35
CA ASP A 399 -27.05 -31.91 -13.65
C ASP A 399 -26.40 -31.77 -12.27
N GLU A 400 -25.67 -30.68 -12.05
CA GLU A 400 -24.96 -30.36 -10.81
C GLU A 400 -25.86 -30.33 -9.56
N ASN A 401 -27.18 -30.17 -9.74
CA ASN A 401 -28.15 -30.14 -8.65
C ASN A 401 -28.69 -31.53 -8.28
N ALA A 402 -28.27 -32.58 -8.97
CA ALA A 402 -28.69 -33.95 -8.71
C ALA A 402 -27.75 -34.65 -7.72
N CYS A 403 -28.33 -35.51 -6.88
CA CYS A 403 -27.64 -36.33 -5.89
C CYS A 403 -26.70 -37.38 -6.44
N ASN A 404 -26.91 -37.79 -7.68
CA ASN A 404 -26.00 -38.65 -8.40
C ASN A 404 -25.34 -37.91 -9.58
N TYR A 405 -25.19 -36.58 -9.45
CA TYR A 405 -24.40 -35.79 -10.39
C TYR A 405 -23.04 -36.46 -10.57
N ASN A 406 -22.70 -36.67 -11.83
CA ASN A 406 -21.42 -37.20 -12.24
C ASN A 406 -20.79 -36.18 -13.19
N ALA A 407 -19.80 -35.44 -12.69
CA ALA A 407 -19.02 -34.49 -13.48
C ALA A 407 -18.31 -35.14 -14.69
N LEU A 408 -18.21 -36.47 -14.71
CA LEU A 408 -17.61 -37.26 -15.79
C LEU A 408 -18.66 -37.84 -16.76
N ALA A 409 -19.94 -37.48 -16.60
CA ALA A 409 -21.01 -37.89 -17.51
C ALA A 409 -20.84 -37.22 -18.88
N THR A 410 -20.55 -38.02 -19.91
CA THR A 410 -20.36 -37.54 -21.29
C THR A 410 -21.68 -37.17 -21.98
N SER A 411 -22.82 -37.59 -21.41
CA SER A 411 -24.16 -37.20 -21.85
C SER A 411 -25.19 -37.49 -20.75
N ASN A 412 -26.28 -36.71 -20.69
CA ASN A 412 -27.38 -37.02 -19.76
C ASN A 412 -28.12 -38.29 -20.21
N ASP A 413 -28.14 -39.32 -19.36
CA ASP A 413 -28.83 -40.58 -19.61
C ASP A 413 -30.24 -40.67 -18.98
N GLY A 414 -30.66 -39.59 -18.31
CA GLY A 414 -31.91 -39.52 -17.55
C GLY A 414 -31.83 -40.17 -16.17
N SER A 415 -30.64 -40.53 -15.69
CA SER A 415 -30.45 -41.13 -14.36
C SER A 415 -30.48 -40.13 -13.21
N CYS A 416 -30.54 -38.81 -13.47
CA CYS A 416 -30.52 -37.79 -12.42
C CYS A 416 -31.57 -38.04 -11.33
N GLN A 417 -31.08 -38.25 -10.11
CA GLN A 417 -31.84 -38.36 -8.88
C GLN A 417 -31.65 -37.05 -8.14
N TYR A 418 -32.75 -36.42 -7.75
CA TYR A 418 -32.71 -35.22 -6.92
C TYR A 418 -33.15 -35.61 -5.52
N ALA A 419 -32.66 -34.88 -4.52
CA ALA A 419 -33.12 -35.07 -3.17
C ALA A 419 -34.62 -34.79 -3.09
N GLU A 420 -35.33 -35.50 -2.21
CA GLU A 420 -36.70 -35.13 -1.88
C GLU A 420 -36.70 -33.74 -1.21
N GLU A 421 -37.72 -32.93 -1.47
CA GLU A 421 -37.82 -31.58 -0.89
C GLU A 421 -37.71 -31.63 0.64
N GLY A 422 -36.71 -30.94 1.20
CA GLY A 422 -36.42 -30.95 2.65
C GLY A 422 -35.44 -32.05 3.11
N TYR A 423 -34.82 -32.78 2.18
CA TYR A 423 -33.80 -33.80 2.46
C TYR A 423 -32.54 -33.52 1.66
N ASP A 424 -31.40 -34.01 2.14
CA ASP A 424 -30.17 -34.06 1.37
C ASP A 424 -30.14 -35.34 0.52
N CYS A 425 -29.05 -35.52 -0.20
CA CYS A 425 -28.85 -36.63 -1.11
C CYS A 425 -28.64 -37.99 -0.42
N ASP A 426 -28.36 -37.99 0.88
CA ASP A 426 -28.25 -39.18 1.71
C ASP A 426 -29.58 -39.52 2.39
N GLY A 427 -30.65 -38.77 2.07
CA GLY A 427 -31.96 -38.91 2.70
C GLY A 427 -31.96 -38.48 4.16
N ASN A 428 -30.94 -37.72 4.59
CA ASN A 428 -31.02 -37.03 5.86
C ASN A 428 -32.02 -35.91 5.70
N SER A 429 -32.88 -35.84 6.69
CA SER A 429 -33.73 -34.69 6.87
C SER A 429 -32.82 -33.46 6.95
N LEU A 430 -32.87 -32.59 5.93
CA LEU A 430 -32.32 -31.25 6.11
C LEU A 430 -33.08 -30.59 7.24
N ILE A 431 -34.33 -31.01 7.48
CA ILE A 431 -35.12 -30.58 8.62
C ILE A 431 -34.44 -30.97 9.95
N VAL A 432 -33.73 -30.02 10.53
CA VAL A 432 -33.26 -30.00 11.91
C VAL A 432 -34.33 -29.28 12.71
N ALA A 433 -35.10 -30.06 13.47
CA ALA A 433 -36.18 -29.56 14.31
C ALA A 433 -35.58 -28.98 15.60
N GLY A 434 -35.88 -27.72 15.89
CA GLY A 434 -35.43 -27.04 17.10
C GLY A 434 -35.98 -25.64 17.15
N CYS A 435 -35.69 -24.91 18.21
CA CYS A 435 -36.08 -23.51 18.24
C CYS A 435 -35.26 -22.73 17.20
N MET A 436 -35.93 -22.30 16.13
CA MET A 436 -35.35 -21.42 15.10
C MET A 436 -35.34 -19.95 15.50
N ASP A 437 -36.00 -19.62 16.61
CA ASP A 437 -36.04 -18.25 17.08
C ASP A 437 -34.73 -17.89 17.78
N VAL A 438 -33.92 -17.09 17.08
CA VAL A 438 -32.59 -16.57 17.44
C VAL A 438 -32.51 -15.95 18.83
N ILE A 439 -33.64 -15.50 19.36
CA ILE A 439 -33.74 -14.86 20.68
C ILE A 439 -34.13 -15.81 21.83
N ALA A 440 -34.46 -17.08 21.55
CA ALA A 440 -34.80 -18.05 22.59
C ALA A 440 -33.56 -18.56 23.36
N CYS A 441 -33.74 -18.96 24.61
CA CYS A 441 -32.75 -19.64 25.44
C CYS A 441 -32.19 -20.91 24.79
N ASN A 442 -33.04 -21.66 24.10
CA ASN A 442 -32.73 -22.91 23.44
C ASN A 442 -32.68 -22.78 21.92
N TYR A 443 -32.39 -21.58 21.39
CA TYR A 443 -32.11 -21.39 19.97
C TYR A 443 -31.07 -22.41 19.49
N SER A 444 -31.34 -23.00 18.33
CA SER A 444 -30.43 -23.89 17.63
C SER A 444 -30.18 -23.29 16.25
N GLY A 445 -28.96 -22.81 16.02
CA GLY A 445 -28.58 -22.25 14.71
C GLY A 445 -28.40 -23.29 13.60
N GLU A 446 -28.48 -24.57 13.96
CA GLU A 446 -28.57 -25.67 12.99
C GLU A 446 -30.02 -25.97 12.61
N ALA A 447 -31.02 -25.44 13.33
CA ALA A 447 -32.44 -25.71 13.11
C ALA A 447 -33.01 -24.96 11.90
N ASN A 448 -33.77 -25.67 11.07
CA ASN A 448 -34.48 -25.12 9.91
C ASN A 448 -35.95 -25.56 9.82
N GLU A 449 -36.46 -26.24 10.85
CA GLU A 449 -37.89 -26.33 11.18
C GLU A 449 -38.12 -25.98 12.65
N ASP A 450 -39.05 -25.05 12.90
CA ASP A 450 -39.43 -24.67 14.25
C ASP A 450 -40.34 -25.75 14.85
N ASP A 451 -39.84 -26.42 15.90
CA ASP A 451 -40.57 -27.46 16.62
C ASP A 451 -41.47 -26.91 17.74
N GLY A 452 -41.52 -25.58 17.88
CA GLY A 452 -42.27 -24.88 18.92
C GLY A 452 -41.67 -25.04 20.31
N SER A 453 -40.42 -25.50 20.42
CA SER A 453 -39.73 -25.66 21.71
C SER A 453 -39.13 -24.36 22.24
N CYS A 454 -39.22 -23.23 21.53
CA CYS A 454 -38.62 -21.96 21.92
C CYS A 454 -39.01 -21.52 23.35
N ASP A 455 -38.00 -21.46 24.22
CA ASP A 455 -38.08 -21.00 25.60
C ASP A 455 -37.42 -19.62 25.72
N TYR A 456 -38.17 -18.60 26.09
CA TYR A 456 -37.69 -17.21 26.16
C TYR A 456 -37.41 -16.72 27.58
N ASN A 457 -37.37 -17.63 28.56
CA ASN A 457 -37.07 -17.44 29.99
C ASN A 457 -36.85 -15.97 30.43
N SER A 458 -37.86 -15.36 31.05
CA SER A 458 -37.85 -13.92 31.40
C SER A 458 -36.86 -13.57 32.52
N SER A 459 -36.15 -12.44 32.36
CA SER A 459 -35.32 -11.84 33.41
C SER A 459 -36.16 -11.03 34.40
N SER A 460 -35.69 -10.92 35.64
CA SER A 460 -36.22 -9.96 36.63
C SER A 460 -35.21 -8.87 37.02
N THR A 461 -34.00 -8.92 36.47
CA THR A 461 -32.89 -8.00 36.81
C THR A 461 -32.51 -7.09 35.63
N ILE A 462 -32.70 -7.55 34.39
CA ILE A 462 -32.45 -6.78 33.17
C ILE A 462 -33.67 -5.87 32.90
N VAL A 463 -33.40 -4.57 32.71
CA VAL A 463 -34.44 -3.57 32.48
C VAL A 463 -34.84 -3.61 31.00
N THR A 464 -36.09 -4.00 30.71
CA THR A 464 -36.64 -4.13 29.35
C THR A 464 -37.88 -3.26 29.17
N GLY A 465 -38.13 -2.77 27.96
CA GLY A 465 -39.35 -2.04 27.63
C GLY A 465 -39.14 -0.95 26.59
N ALA A 466 -40.20 -0.59 25.87
CA ALA A 466 -40.18 0.45 24.83
C ALA A 466 -39.80 1.87 25.33
N GLY A 467 -39.58 2.06 26.63
CA GLY A 467 -39.10 3.30 27.23
C GLY A 467 -37.66 3.24 27.76
N GLU A 468 -36.98 2.10 27.61
CA GLU A 468 -35.62 1.87 28.11
C GLU A 468 -34.66 1.75 26.94
N THR A 469 -33.80 2.75 26.77
CA THR A 469 -32.79 2.78 25.72
C THR A 469 -31.50 2.13 26.20
N TRP A 470 -30.97 1.24 25.38
CA TRP A 470 -29.69 0.56 25.55
C TRP A 470 -28.67 1.10 24.55
N LEU A 471 -27.40 1.01 24.93
CA LEU A 471 -26.25 1.37 24.13
C LEU A 471 -25.43 0.11 23.84
N VAL A 472 -24.96 -0.03 22.61
CA VAL A 472 -24.12 -1.15 22.15
C VAL A 472 -22.90 -0.56 21.45
N GLY A 473 -21.71 -0.92 21.89
CA GLY A 473 -20.47 -0.41 21.31
C GLY A 473 -19.36 -1.44 21.27
N LEU A 474 -18.22 -1.02 20.73
CA LEU A 474 -16.97 -1.76 20.76
C LEU A 474 -15.99 -1.06 21.69
N THR A 475 -15.09 -1.80 22.33
CA THR A 475 -13.96 -1.21 23.04
C THR A 475 -12.93 -0.70 22.04
N LEU A 476 -12.31 0.44 22.29
CA LEU A 476 -11.39 1.09 21.36
C LEU A 476 -9.91 0.97 21.78
N THR A 477 -9.65 0.46 22.98
CA THR A 477 -8.30 0.20 23.50
C THR A 477 -7.49 -0.67 22.53
N GLY A 478 -6.30 -0.21 22.16
CA GLY A 478 -5.43 -0.91 21.22
C GLY A 478 -5.83 -0.79 19.74
N THR A 479 -6.84 0.02 19.40
CA THR A 479 -7.21 0.37 18.01
C THR A 479 -6.66 1.74 17.62
N GLU A 480 -6.71 2.09 16.33
CA GLU A 480 -6.43 3.47 15.87
C GLU A 480 -7.40 4.52 16.44
N ASN A 481 -8.56 4.06 16.94
CA ASN A 481 -9.60 4.88 17.56
C ASN A 481 -9.46 4.99 19.10
N GLU A 482 -8.36 4.50 19.67
CA GLU A 482 -8.03 4.63 21.10
C GLU A 482 -8.16 6.08 21.64
N PRO A 483 -7.89 7.17 20.89
CA PRO A 483 -8.17 8.53 21.34
C PRO A 483 -9.64 8.79 21.72
N PHE A 484 -10.58 8.07 21.07
CA PHE A 484 -12.01 8.14 21.39
C PHE A 484 -12.39 7.23 22.57
N ALA A 485 -11.58 6.26 23.01
CA ALA A 485 -11.86 5.51 24.25
C ALA A 485 -11.67 6.37 25.50
N ALA A 486 -10.73 7.32 25.42
CA ALA A 486 -10.26 8.15 26.53
C ALA A 486 -9.87 7.31 27.77
N ASP A 487 -9.83 7.94 28.96
CA ASP A 487 -9.53 7.27 30.23
C ASP A 487 -10.66 6.30 30.69
N CYS A 488 -11.77 6.18 29.96
CA CYS A 488 -12.92 5.36 30.35
C CYS A 488 -12.59 3.87 30.35
N GLU A 489 -11.96 3.39 29.28
CA GLU A 489 -11.60 1.98 29.13
C GLU A 489 -10.38 1.60 29.97
N ALA A 490 -9.48 2.56 30.23
CA ALA A 490 -8.34 2.37 31.12
C ALA A 490 -8.76 2.07 32.58
N ASN A 491 -9.95 2.51 32.99
CA ASN A 491 -10.54 2.25 34.30
C ASN A 491 -11.49 1.03 34.32
N GLY A 492 -11.56 0.27 33.22
CA GLY A 492 -12.42 -0.90 33.08
C GLY A 492 -13.88 -0.59 32.70
N GLY A 493 -14.17 0.64 32.28
CA GLY A 493 -15.47 1.07 31.73
C GLY A 493 -15.51 1.02 30.20
N VAL A 494 -16.50 1.70 29.63
CA VAL A 494 -16.71 1.81 28.17
C VAL A 494 -17.13 3.23 27.82
N ASN A 495 -16.86 3.71 26.60
CA ASN A 495 -17.31 5.04 26.17
C ASN A 495 -18.74 4.98 25.60
N PRO A 496 -19.76 5.55 26.28
CA PRO A 496 -21.14 5.52 25.81
C PRO A 496 -21.41 6.36 24.55
N ASN A 497 -20.49 7.24 24.18
CA ASN A 497 -20.64 8.16 23.04
C ASN A 497 -20.17 7.54 21.72
N VAL A 498 -19.55 6.36 21.76
CA VAL A 498 -19.18 5.55 20.59
C VAL A 498 -20.00 4.26 20.62
N ALA A 499 -21.31 4.42 20.57
CA ALA A 499 -22.26 3.33 20.68
C ALA A 499 -23.50 3.56 19.81
N LEU A 500 -24.08 2.46 19.35
CA LEU A 500 -25.40 2.41 18.73
C LEU A 500 -26.46 2.38 19.82
N SER A 501 -27.52 3.17 19.65
CA SER A 501 -28.71 3.03 20.48
C SER A 501 -29.61 1.91 19.98
N GLY A 502 -30.10 1.08 20.90
CA GLY A 502 -31.11 0.09 20.63
C GLY A 502 -32.14 0.03 21.75
N SER A 503 -33.25 -0.63 21.50
CA SER A 503 -34.23 -0.94 22.54
C SER A 503 -34.71 -2.37 22.41
N PHE A 504 -35.05 -2.98 23.55
CA PHE A 504 -35.78 -4.24 23.58
C PHE A 504 -37.28 -3.93 23.61
N PRO A 505 -38.03 -4.22 22.55
CA PRO A 505 -39.46 -3.94 22.55
C PRO A 505 -40.21 -4.83 23.55
N GLY A 506 -41.37 -4.36 24.02
CA GLY A 506 -42.29 -5.16 24.83
C GLY A 506 -41.81 -5.46 26.27
N THR A 507 -41.97 -6.71 26.72
CA THR A 507 -41.56 -7.21 28.05
C THR A 507 -40.23 -7.98 28.03
N GLY A 508 -39.48 -7.91 26.91
CA GLY A 508 -38.29 -8.74 26.68
C GLY A 508 -38.57 -10.20 26.32
N GLU A 509 -39.84 -10.58 26.11
CA GLU A 509 -40.22 -11.91 25.60
C GLU A 509 -40.45 -11.84 24.09
N GLY A 510 -39.65 -12.56 23.32
CA GLY A 510 -39.98 -12.84 21.91
C GLY A 510 -39.57 -11.78 20.89
N ASP A 511 -38.75 -10.78 21.24
CA ASP A 511 -38.19 -9.83 20.26
C ASP A 511 -36.70 -9.50 20.56
N ALA A 512 -35.88 -9.39 19.51
CA ALA A 512 -34.46 -9.00 19.57
C ALA A 512 -34.30 -7.49 19.87
N MET A 513 -33.09 -7.07 20.25
CA MET A 513 -32.79 -5.64 20.30
C MET A 513 -32.97 -5.02 18.91
N HIS A 514 -33.84 -4.02 18.79
CA HIS A 514 -33.93 -3.21 17.59
C HIS A 514 -33.01 -2.00 17.71
N PHE A 515 -32.04 -1.92 16.82
CA PHE A 515 -31.21 -0.73 16.64
C PHE A 515 -32.03 0.37 15.96
N GLU A 516 -32.02 1.57 16.52
CA GLU A 516 -32.68 2.74 15.95
C GLU A 516 -31.67 3.89 15.82
N ASN A 517 -31.85 4.72 14.78
CA ASN A 517 -31.14 6.00 14.59
C ASN A 517 -29.60 5.91 14.56
N ILE A 518 -29.05 5.07 13.68
CA ILE A 518 -27.61 4.95 13.44
C ILE A 518 -27.08 6.29 12.87
N THR A 519 -26.27 7.00 13.66
CA THR A 519 -25.50 8.16 13.19
C THR A 519 -24.03 7.88 13.54
N ASP A 520 -23.19 7.71 12.53
CA ASP A 520 -21.74 7.48 12.70
C ASP A 520 -21.02 8.82 12.93
N LEU A 521 -20.68 9.09 14.19
CA LEU A 521 -19.91 10.29 14.58
C LEU A 521 -18.39 10.05 14.57
N THR A 522 -17.94 8.84 14.25
CA THR A 522 -16.53 8.42 14.28
C THR A 522 -15.86 8.42 12.92
N GLY A 523 -16.60 8.72 11.85
CA GLY A 523 -16.07 8.77 10.48
C GLY A 523 -15.78 7.40 9.85
N GLY A 524 -16.31 6.30 10.42
CA GLY A 524 -16.20 4.96 9.84
C GLY A 524 -16.27 3.80 10.84
N LEU A 525 -15.96 4.00 12.12
CA LEU A 525 -15.94 2.89 13.09
C LEU A 525 -17.35 2.38 13.42
N LEU A 526 -18.35 3.26 13.53
CA LEU A 526 -19.75 2.84 13.64
C LEU A 526 -20.23 2.21 12.33
N ALA A 527 -19.65 2.58 11.17
CA ALA A 527 -19.91 1.90 9.89
C ALA A 527 -19.40 0.44 9.84
N ASP A 528 -18.39 0.06 10.63
CA ASP A 528 -17.96 -1.34 10.80
C ASP A 528 -18.80 -2.10 11.85
N LEU A 529 -19.34 -1.38 12.85
CA LEU A 529 -20.26 -1.94 13.84
C LEU A 529 -21.65 -2.21 13.25
N VAL A 530 -22.07 -1.46 12.23
CA VAL A 530 -23.37 -1.63 11.54
C VAL A 530 -23.50 -3.01 10.88
N PRO A 531 -22.54 -3.50 10.07
CA PRO A 531 -22.51 -4.87 9.59
C PRO A 531 -22.63 -5.87 10.73
N LEU A 532 -21.84 -5.71 11.80
CA LEU A 532 -21.83 -6.61 12.93
C LEU A 532 -23.19 -6.66 13.68
N ALA A 533 -23.80 -5.49 13.89
CA ALA A 533 -25.12 -5.34 14.50
C ALA A 533 -26.28 -5.78 13.57
N SER A 534 -26.07 -5.77 12.25
CA SER A 534 -27.03 -6.31 11.27
C SER A 534 -26.91 -7.82 11.06
N LEU A 535 -25.75 -8.38 11.38
CA LEU A 535 -25.42 -9.79 11.25
C LEU A 535 -25.65 -10.58 12.55
N ALA A 536 -26.20 -9.97 13.60
CA ALA A 536 -26.40 -10.64 14.87
C ALA A 536 -27.50 -10.04 15.72
N ASP A 537 -28.27 -10.92 16.36
CA ASP A 537 -29.32 -10.55 17.29
C ASP A 537 -28.79 -10.59 18.73
N ILE A 538 -29.04 -9.50 19.48
CA ILE A 538 -28.79 -9.46 20.91
C ILE A 538 -30.04 -9.97 21.62
N SER A 539 -29.89 -11.03 22.40
CA SER A 539 -30.98 -11.70 23.12
C SER A 539 -30.66 -11.91 24.60
N PHE A 540 -31.68 -12.28 25.36
CA PHE A 540 -31.54 -12.62 26.77
C PHE A 540 -31.95 -14.06 27.04
N CYS A 541 -31.35 -14.67 28.06
CA CYS A 541 -31.85 -15.90 28.66
C CYS A 541 -31.72 -15.81 30.17
N GLY A 542 -32.83 -15.50 30.86
CA GLY A 542 -32.76 -15.10 32.25
C GLY A 542 -31.85 -13.88 32.41
N ASP A 543 -30.83 -13.98 33.26
CA ASP A 543 -29.89 -12.86 33.53
C ASP A 543 -28.66 -12.84 32.59
N ILE A 544 -28.66 -13.65 31.52
CA ILE A 544 -27.55 -13.77 30.57
C ILE A 544 -27.89 -12.98 29.30
N ILE A 545 -27.02 -12.04 28.91
CA ILE A 545 -27.06 -11.40 27.58
C ILE A 545 -26.22 -12.21 26.60
N ARG A 546 -26.77 -12.45 25.41
CA ARG A 546 -26.15 -13.25 24.36
C ARG A 546 -26.15 -12.48 23.05
N PHE A 547 -25.07 -12.66 22.30
CA PHE A 547 -24.95 -12.23 20.92
C PHE A 547 -25.06 -13.48 20.03
N VAL A 548 -26.05 -13.51 19.14
CA VAL A 548 -26.38 -14.67 18.32
C VAL A 548 -26.19 -14.31 16.86
N ASN A 549 -25.30 -15.00 16.16
CA ASN A 549 -25.15 -14.87 14.72
C ASN A 549 -26.18 -15.80 14.02
N PRO A 550 -27.19 -15.27 13.31
CA PRO A 550 -28.21 -16.06 12.64
C PRO A 550 -27.68 -16.78 11.39
N ALA A 551 -26.56 -16.35 10.80
CA ALA A 551 -25.97 -17.00 9.63
C ALA A 551 -25.10 -18.22 10.00
N THR A 552 -24.42 -18.18 11.15
CA THR A 552 -23.50 -19.25 11.59
C THR A 552 -24.01 -20.05 12.79
N GLY A 553 -25.05 -19.58 13.48
CA GLY A 553 -25.54 -20.18 14.71
C GLY A 553 -24.66 -19.95 15.94
N GLY A 554 -23.55 -19.22 15.81
CA GLY A 554 -22.62 -18.95 16.89
C GLY A 554 -23.23 -18.07 18.00
N ILE A 555 -22.99 -18.42 19.26
CA ILE A 555 -23.46 -17.69 20.44
C ILE A 555 -22.28 -17.22 21.28
N ALA A 556 -22.14 -15.90 21.46
CA ALA A 556 -21.23 -15.32 22.44
C ALA A 556 -22.01 -14.89 23.70
N ILE A 557 -21.56 -15.34 24.87
CA ILE A 557 -22.15 -14.97 26.16
C ILE A 557 -21.39 -13.78 26.74
N LEU A 558 -22.12 -12.72 27.08
CA LEU A 558 -21.53 -11.53 27.66
C LEU A 558 -21.49 -11.63 29.19
N THR A 559 -20.40 -11.15 29.78
CA THR A 559 -20.19 -11.09 31.22
C THR A 559 -20.50 -9.69 31.74
N GLU A 560 -21.31 -9.61 32.80
CA GLU A 560 -21.70 -8.35 33.44
C GLU A 560 -20.62 -7.84 34.40
N SER A 561 -20.39 -6.53 34.37
CA SER A 561 -19.62 -5.78 35.37
C SER A 561 -20.18 -4.35 35.45
N ASP A 562 -20.63 -3.93 36.63
CA ASP A 562 -21.11 -2.57 36.93
C ASP A 562 -22.19 -2.02 35.96
N GLY A 563 -23.10 -2.88 35.50
CA GLY A 563 -24.17 -2.52 34.58
C GLY A 563 -23.75 -2.48 33.11
N VAL A 564 -22.56 -2.97 32.78
CA VAL A 564 -22.05 -3.15 31.42
C VAL A 564 -21.79 -4.63 31.18
N TRP A 565 -22.33 -5.18 30.10
CA TRP A 565 -22.10 -6.56 29.68
C TRP A 565 -21.14 -6.57 28.51
N MET A 566 -20.09 -7.39 28.57
CA MET A 566 -19.05 -7.43 27.53
C MET A 566 -18.67 -8.83 27.11
N THR A 567 -18.20 -9.01 25.88
CA THR A 567 -17.61 -10.28 25.44
C THR A 567 -16.29 -10.55 26.18
N PRO A 568 -16.02 -11.79 26.61
CA PRO A 568 -14.80 -12.12 27.33
C PRO A 568 -13.55 -12.13 26.45
N LEU A 569 -13.74 -12.13 25.12
CA LEU A 569 -12.69 -12.07 24.10
C LEU A 569 -13.04 -10.96 23.10
N ALA A 570 -12.02 -10.39 22.47
CA ALA A 570 -12.19 -9.46 21.36
C ALA A 570 -12.84 -10.18 20.17
N ILE A 571 -13.77 -9.51 19.50
CA ILE A 571 -14.52 -10.06 18.37
C ILE A 571 -14.23 -9.33 17.05
N LEU A 572 -13.56 -8.18 17.10
CA LEU A 572 -13.11 -7.45 15.92
C LEU A 572 -11.73 -6.84 16.19
N GLY A 573 -10.68 -7.46 15.65
CA GLY A 573 -9.30 -7.09 16.00
C GLY A 573 -9.07 -7.15 17.52
N PRO A 574 -8.60 -6.07 18.18
CA PRO A 574 -8.46 -6.02 19.63
C PRO A 574 -9.75 -5.61 20.38
N SER A 575 -10.84 -5.29 19.69
CA SER A 575 -12.08 -4.76 20.28
C SER A 575 -13.03 -5.84 20.80
N ALA A 576 -13.49 -5.69 22.04
CA ALA A 576 -14.59 -6.45 22.62
C ALA A 576 -15.93 -5.72 22.41
N LEU A 577 -17.02 -6.49 22.27
CA LEU A 577 -18.38 -5.95 22.20
C LEU A 577 -18.93 -5.73 23.59
N TRP A 578 -19.60 -4.60 23.79
CA TRP A 578 -20.26 -4.27 25.03
C TRP A 578 -21.68 -3.75 24.82
N VAL A 579 -22.54 -3.94 25.83
CA VAL A 579 -23.92 -3.47 25.86
C VAL A 579 -24.31 -3.03 27.28
N ALA A 580 -25.04 -1.92 27.40
CA ALA A 580 -25.46 -1.36 28.70
C ALA A 580 -26.71 -0.47 28.54
N PRO A 581 -27.60 -0.38 29.53
CA PRO A 581 -28.70 0.58 29.50
C PRO A 581 -28.15 2.00 29.64
N MET A 582 -28.80 3.02 29.06
CA MET A 582 -28.39 4.42 29.21
C MET A 582 -28.28 4.84 30.70
N SER A 583 -29.06 4.21 31.59
CA SER A 583 -29.00 4.44 33.03
C SER A 583 -27.71 3.98 33.70
N ALA A 584 -26.86 3.19 33.01
CA ALA A 584 -25.54 2.81 33.50
C ALA A 584 -24.53 3.97 33.43
N PHE A 585 -24.85 5.04 32.69
CA PHE A 585 -23.96 6.17 32.45
C PHE A 585 -24.47 7.44 33.12
N ASN A 586 -23.55 8.30 33.53
CA ASN A 586 -23.90 9.63 34.04
C ASN A 586 -24.33 10.53 32.87
N PRO A 587 -25.46 11.26 32.98
CA PRO A 587 -25.84 12.22 31.95
C PRO A 587 -24.97 13.47 32.03
N GLY A 588 -24.34 13.84 30.91
CA GLY A 588 -23.44 14.99 30.83
C GLY A 588 -23.08 15.32 29.38
N CYS A 589 -21.85 15.77 29.15
CA CYS A 589 -21.29 15.93 27.83
C CYS A 589 -19.93 15.24 27.77
N GLY A 590 -19.87 14.10 27.08
CA GLY A 590 -18.64 13.35 26.86
C GLY A 590 -17.95 13.63 25.53
N ASP A 591 -18.47 14.57 24.74
CA ASP A 591 -17.76 15.10 23.58
C ASP A 591 -16.85 16.26 24.00
N PRO A 592 -15.51 16.11 23.93
CA PRO A 592 -14.57 17.17 24.29
C PRO A 592 -14.60 18.37 23.33
N SER A 593 -15.14 18.21 22.12
CA SER A 593 -15.26 19.26 21.12
C SER A 593 -16.50 20.13 21.33
N ALA A 594 -17.47 19.67 22.11
CA ALA A 594 -18.70 20.39 22.37
C ALA A 594 -18.58 21.41 23.52
N CYS A 595 -19.43 22.43 23.49
CA CYS A 595 -19.59 23.33 24.61
C CYS A 595 -20.19 22.58 25.81
N GLY A 596 -19.64 22.81 27.00
CA GLY A 596 -20.13 22.18 28.23
C GLY A 596 -19.64 20.76 28.48
N PHE A 597 -18.54 20.31 27.85
CA PHE A 597 -17.85 19.06 28.17
C PHE A 597 -17.66 18.86 29.68
N THR A 598 -18.02 17.67 30.16
CA THR A 598 -17.94 17.29 31.58
C THR A 598 -16.90 16.19 31.80
N ASP A 599 -17.09 15.03 31.18
CA ASP A 599 -16.25 13.84 31.31
C ASP A 599 -16.46 12.92 30.09
N PHE A 600 -15.40 12.31 29.57
CA PHE A 600 -15.48 11.41 28.40
C PHE A 600 -16.43 10.22 28.60
N CYS A 601 -16.64 9.80 29.84
CA CYS A 601 -17.49 8.66 30.18
C CYS A 601 -18.94 9.07 30.45
N ASP A 602 -19.24 10.37 30.43
CA ASP A 602 -20.61 10.87 30.51
C ASP A 602 -21.32 10.67 29.17
N LEU A 603 -22.58 10.26 29.25
CA LEU A 603 -23.46 10.16 28.10
C LEU A 603 -23.81 11.56 27.60
N SER A 604 -23.49 11.87 26.35
CA SER A 604 -23.60 13.19 25.70
C SER A 604 -25.04 13.65 25.42
N VAL A 605 -25.86 13.71 26.45
CA VAL A 605 -27.24 14.25 26.39
C VAL A 605 -27.32 15.74 26.71
N ALA A 606 -26.22 16.35 27.17
CA ALA A 606 -26.15 17.75 27.57
C ALA A 606 -25.08 18.57 26.84
N CYS A 607 -24.53 18.05 25.73
CA CYS A 607 -23.59 18.79 24.88
C CYS A 607 -24.28 19.93 24.12
N ASP A 608 -23.62 21.07 24.04
CA ASP A 608 -24.05 22.22 23.27
C ASP A 608 -23.17 22.38 22.02
N TYR A 609 -23.81 22.26 20.85
CA TYR A 609 -23.19 22.35 19.52
C TYR A 609 -23.70 23.58 18.75
N THR A 610 -24.08 24.64 19.46
CA THR A 610 -24.54 25.85 18.79
C THR A 610 -23.38 26.46 18.00
N ASP A 611 -23.54 26.47 16.68
CA ASP A 611 -22.71 27.14 15.68
C ASP A 611 -23.67 28.03 14.88
N THR A 612 -23.66 29.31 15.18
CA THR A 612 -24.63 30.29 14.67
C THR A 612 -24.33 30.69 13.22
N ASP A 613 -23.06 30.72 12.82
CA ASP A 613 -22.64 31.23 11.52
C ASP A 613 -22.23 30.14 10.51
N GLY A 614 -22.08 28.90 10.98
CA GLY A 614 -21.85 27.69 10.18
C GLY A 614 -20.40 27.51 9.75
N ASP A 615 -19.45 28.15 10.41
CA ASP A 615 -18.02 28.06 10.09
C ASP A 615 -17.32 26.82 10.67
N SER A 616 -18.08 25.98 11.40
CA SER A 616 -17.62 24.76 12.09
C SER A 616 -16.81 25.01 13.37
N VAL A 617 -16.79 26.23 13.88
CA VAL A 617 -16.34 26.59 15.24
C VAL A 617 -17.60 26.88 16.07
N LEU A 618 -17.69 26.29 17.27
CA LEU A 618 -18.87 26.52 18.11
C LEU A 618 -18.86 27.94 18.69
N ASP A 619 -20.03 28.55 18.89
CA ASP A 619 -20.20 29.91 19.44
C ASP A 619 -19.40 30.14 20.75
N CYS A 620 -19.22 29.09 21.57
CA CYS A 620 -18.48 29.18 22.83
C CYS A 620 -16.95 29.12 22.65
N GLN A 621 -16.48 28.70 21.48
CA GLN A 621 -15.10 28.55 21.07
C GLN A 621 -14.65 29.67 20.14
N GLU A 622 -15.56 30.56 19.72
CA GLU A 622 -15.25 31.65 18.82
C GLU A 622 -14.37 32.75 19.42
N VAL A 623 -13.41 33.22 18.62
CA VAL A 623 -12.57 34.38 18.90
C VAL A 623 -12.83 35.43 17.82
N ILE A 624 -13.45 36.55 18.18
CA ILE A 624 -13.75 37.65 17.25
C ILE A 624 -12.47 38.45 16.98
N GLY A 625 -12.05 38.57 15.73
CA GLY A 625 -10.90 39.39 15.34
C GLY A 625 -10.73 39.54 13.83
N CYS A 626 -9.88 40.46 13.38
CA CYS A 626 -9.64 40.61 11.95
C CYS A 626 -8.88 39.40 11.41
N GLN A 627 -9.46 38.72 10.41
CA GLN A 627 -8.85 37.54 9.79
C GLN A 627 -8.02 37.86 8.54
N ASP A 628 -7.96 39.13 8.12
CA ASP A 628 -7.13 39.54 6.99
C ASP A 628 -5.68 39.74 7.43
N SER A 629 -4.80 38.82 7.02
CA SER A 629 -3.35 38.87 7.27
C SER A 629 -2.65 40.14 6.78
N SER A 630 -3.29 40.92 5.90
CA SER A 630 -2.77 42.20 5.41
C SER A 630 -3.17 43.41 6.27
N ALA A 631 -4.06 43.23 7.24
CA ALA A 631 -4.48 44.29 8.16
C ALA A 631 -3.53 44.41 9.37
N ASP A 632 -3.38 45.63 9.88
CA ASP A 632 -2.52 45.93 11.03
C ASP A 632 -3.04 45.36 12.35
N ASN A 633 -4.32 45.02 12.43
CA ASN A 633 -4.94 44.37 13.58
C ASN A 633 -5.35 42.92 13.31
N TYR A 634 -4.69 42.26 12.34
CA TYR A 634 -4.83 40.83 12.11
C TYR A 634 -4.63 40.04 13.41
N ASP A 635 -5.57 39.15 13.70
CA ASP A 635 -5.48 38.17 14.78
C ASP A 635 -5.49 36.77 14.19
N GLU A 636 -4.35 36.08 14.30
CA GLU A 636 -4.19 34.71 13.80
C GLU A 636 -5.09 33.69 14.52
N ASN A 637 -5.64 34.06 15.69
CA ASN A 637 -6.53 33.22 16.46
C ASN A 637 -8.01 33.56 16.21
N ALA A 638 -8.30 34.56 15.38
CA ALA A 638 -9.68 34.93 15.08
C ALA A 638 -10.37 33.82 14.30
N THR A 639 -11.45 33.30 14.86
CA THR A 639 -12.35 32.34 14.19
C THR A 639 -13.60 33.05 13.67
N ASP A 640 -14.00 34.21 14.22
CA ASP A 640 -15.10 35.04 13.70
C ASP A 640 -14.59 36.41 13.22
N ALA A 641 -15.25 36.97 12.19
CA ALA A 641 -14.83 38.17 11.48
C ALA A 641 -15.04 39.46 12.29
N GLY A 642 -13.94 40.05 12.75
CA GLY A 642 -13.88 41.40 13.32
C GLY A 642 -13.48 42.49 12.29
N ASP A 643 -13.58 43.75 12.70
CA ASP A 643 -13.18 44.91 11.87
C ASP A 643 -11.67 44.90 11.58
N CYS A 644 -11.25 45.07 10.32
CA CYS A 644 -9.85 45.16 9.89
C CYS A 644 -9.37 46.62 9.71
N ASN A 645 -8.18 46.93 10.21
CA ASN A 645 -7.53 48.25 10.16
C ASN A 645 -6.33 48.22 9.19
N TYR A 646 -6.25 49.20 8.30
CA TYR A 646 -5.11 49.44 7.41
C TYR A 646 -4.66 50.89 7.59
N ASN A 647 -3.51 51.08 8.22
CA ASN A 647 -2.92 52.40 8.45
C ASN A 647 -2.16 52.86 7.20
N GLY A 648 -2.33 54.12 6.78
CA GLY A 648 -1.58 54.69 5.66
C GLY A 648 -2.08 56.08 5.27
N CYS A 649 -1.44 56.71 4.29
CA CYS A 649 -1.85 58.04 3.85
C CYS A 649 -3.17 57.99 3.06
N MET A 650 -4.21 58.64 3.60
CA MET A 650 -5.55 58.68 2.99
C MET A 650 -5.76 59.84 2.00
N ASP A 651 -4.79 60.75 1.83
CA ASP A 651 -4.90 61.88 0.89
C ASP A 651 -4.48 61.49 -0.52
N SER A 652 -5.45 61.38 -1.43
CA SER A 652 -5.25 61.10 -2.87
C SER A 652 -4.29 62.04 -3.62
N ASN A 653 -3.94 63.20 -3.04
CA ASN A 653 -2.97 64.14 -3.64
C ASN A 653 -1.53 63.96 -3.14
N ALA A 654 -1.31 63.10 -2.14
CA ALA A 654 0.02 62.78 -1.63
C ALA A 654 0.76 61.82 -2.57
N GLN A 655 2.09 61.84 -2.50
CA GLN A 655 2.94 60.94 -3.31
C GLN A 655 2.90 59.48 -2.82
N ASN A 656 2.51 59.26 -1.57
CA ASN A 656 2.37 57.95 -0.94
C ASN A 656 0.91 57.64 -0.56
N TYR A 657 -0.06 58.10 -1.35
CA TYR A 657 -1.46 57.76 -1.14
C TYR A 657 -1.68 56.23 -1.19
N GLU A 658 -2.30 55.70 -0.15
CA GLU A 658 -2.65 54.29 -0.03
C GLU A 658 -4.17 54.13 -0.15
N PRO A 659 -4.67 53.59 -1.28
CA PRO A 659 -6.12 53.52 -1.52
C PRO A 659 -6.86 52.54 -0.59
N GLU A 660 -6.13 51.65 0.09
CA GLU A 660 -6.66 50.65 1.01
C GLU A 660 -6.61 51.12 2.47
N ALA A 661 -5.90 52.21 2.76
CA ALA A 661 -5.82 52.75 4.11
C ALA A 661 -7.19 53.27 4.57
N ASN A 662 -7.65 52.75 5.72
CA ASN A 662 -8.88 53.21 6.39
C ASN A 662 -8.59 54.01 7.67
N VAL A 663 -7.32 54.13 8.06
CA VAL A 663 -6.84 54.97 9.16
C VAL A 663 -5.62 55.79 8.72
N ASP A 664 -5.69 57.11 8.86
CA ASP A 664 -4.60 58.04 8.52
C ASP A 664 -3.50 57.99 9.59
N ASP A 665 -2.28 57.66 9.16
CA ASP A 665 -1.10 57.54 10.02
C ASP A 665 -0.22 58.80 10.02
N GLY A 666 -0.58 59.84 9.26
CA GLY A 666 0.18 61.09 9.13
C GLY A 666 1.43 60.98 8.26
N SER A 667 1.59 59.89 7.50
CA SER A 667 2.77 59.67 6.64
C SER A 667 2.74 60.44 5.32
N CYS A 668 1.67 61.18 4.99
CA CYS A 668 1.49 61.83 3.70
C CYS A 668 2.67 62.76 3.31
N THR A 669 3.19 62.58 2.09
CA THR A 669 4.32 63.33 1.52
C THR A 669 3.93 64.08 0.24
N TYR A 670 4.55 65.24 0.02
CA TYR A 670 4.26 66.13 -1.12
C TYR A 670 5.56 66.68 -1.73
N LEU A 671 5.53 66.97 -3.03
CA LEU A 671 6.65 67.57 -3.76
C LEU A 671 6.66 69.09 -3.58
N VAL A 672 7.80 69.62 -3.16
CA VAL A 672 8.02 71.05 -2.95
C VAL A 672 9.16 71.53 -3.84
N SER A 673 8.85 72.43 -4.77
CA SER A 673 9.85 73.10 -5.60
C SER A 673 10.34 74.38 -4.93
N PHE A 674 11.63 74.39 -4.61
CA PHE A 674 12.37 75.50 -4.02
C PHE A 674 13.13 76.24 -5.11
N ARG A 675 12.80 77.52 -5.32
CA ARG A 675 13.44 78.42 -6.29
C ARG A 675 14.17 79.58 -5.60
N VAL A 676 15.32 79.96 -6.14
CA VAL A 676 16.05 81.19 -5.80
C VAL A 676 16.60 81.86 -7.06
N ASN A 677 16.49 83.18 -7.13
CA ASN A 677 17.03 83.97 -8.23
C ASN A 677 18.41 84.55 -7.85
N MET A 678 19.43 84.15 -8.59
CA MET A 678 20.84 84.54 -8.41
C MET A 678 21.29 85.61 -9.42
N SER A 679 20.40 86.21 -10.22
CA SER A 679 20.77 87.18 -11.27
C SER A 679 21.66 88.35 -10.81
N ASN A 680 21.57 88.73 -9.54
CA ASN A 680 22.34 89.84 -8.95
C ASN A 680 23.63 89.40 -8.26
N GLU A 681 23.89 88.10 -8.23
CA GLU A 681 25.02 87.52 -7.51
C GLU A 681 25.96 86.83 -8.50
N THR A 682 27.26 86.83 -8.18
CA THR A 682 28.19 85.93 -8.88
C THR A 682 28.07 84.56 -8.21
N VAL A 683 27.59 83.57 -8.96
CA VAL A 683 27.46 82.19 -8.45
C VAL A 683 28.85 81.61 -8.16
N ALA A 684 29.02 81.03 -6.97
CA ALA A 684 30.25 80.39 -6.56
C ALA A 684 30.58 79.19 -7.46
N ALA A 685 31.86 78.81 -7.54
CA ALA A 685 32.29 77.68 -8.36
C ALA A 685 31.64 76.34 -7.92
N ALA A 686 31.24 76.24 -6.64
CA ALA A 686 30.53 75.09 -6.09
C ALA A 686 29.02 75.11 -6.35
N GLY A 687 28.48 76.15 -7.01
CA GLY A 687 27.03 76.25 -7.28
C GLY A 687 26.23 76.86 -6.14
N VAL A 688 24.93 76.57 -6.11
CA VAL A 688 23.96 77.07 -5.12
C VAL A 688 23.38 75.87 -4.40
N HIS A 689 23.25 75.94 -3.08
CA HIS A 689 22.67 74.87 -2.26
C HIS A 689 21.50 75.36 -1.41
N ILE A 690 20.72 74.43 -0.87
CA ILE A 690 19.67 74.67 0.12
C ILE A 690 19.92 73.85 1.38
N ALA A 691 19.77 74.48 2.54
CA ALA A 691 19.85 73.87 3.86
C ALA A 691 18.61 74.22 4.68
N GLY A 692 18.09 73.29 5.50
CA GLY A 692 16.85 73.41 6.24
C GLY A 692 16.53 72.17 7.09
N ASP A 693 15.37 72.15 7.75
CA ASP A 693 15.03 71.07 8.69
C ASP A 693 15.02 69.68 8.03
N PHE A 694 14.64 69.61 6.76
CA PHE A 694 14.46 68.38 6.01
C PHE A 694 15.75 67.64 5.65
N GLN A 695 16.91 68.25 5.81
CA GLN A 695 18.20 67.58 5.61
C GLN A 695 19.22 67.91 6.72
N GLY A 696 18.73 68.36 7.89
CA GLY A 696 19.54 68.59 9.07
C GLY A 696 20.44 69.82 9.02
N TRP A 697 20.08 70.83 8.21
CA TRP A 697 20.86 72.06 8.04
C TRP A 697 22.29 71.83 7.56
N ASP A 698 22.47 70.92 6.60
CA ASP A 698 23.77 70.74 5.93
C ASP A 698 23.87 71.68 4.73
N ALA A 699 24.89 72.54 4.76
CA ALA A 699 25.10 73.60 3.78
C ALA A 699 25.46 73.12 2.37
N GLY A 700 25.99 71.90 2.23
CA GLY A 700 26.43 71.35 0.95
C GLY A 700 25.63 70.13 0.51
N ALA A 701 24.58 69.75 1.24
CA ALA A 701 23.90 68.47 1.00
C ALA A 701 22.98 68.47 -0.23
N THR A 702 22.33 69.59 -0.53
CA THR A 702 21.35 69.66 -1.63
C THR A 702 21.71 70.79 -2.59
N ASP A 703 22.27 70.41 -3.74
CA ASP A 703 22.46 71.30 -4.87
C ASP A 703 21.13 71.82 -5.41
N VAL A 704 21.09 73.11 -5.73
CA VAL A 704 19.99 73.79 -6.41
C VAL A 704 20.48 74.15 -7.82
N PRO A 705 20.23 73.29 -8.83
CA PRO A 705 20.78 73.48 -10.16
C PRO A 705 20.17 74.69 -10.89
N TYR A 706 20.95 75.26 -11.80
CA TYR A 706 20.51 76.37 -12.65
C TYR A 706 19.47 75.89 -13.66
N VAL A 707 18.30 76.53 -13.68
CA VAL A 707 17.18 76.19 -14.59
C VAL A 707 16.93 77.24 -15.67
N GLY A 708 17.75 78.30 -15.72
CA GLY A 708 17.64 79.37 -16.70
C GLY A 708 17.24 80.71 -16.07
N TYR A 709 17.42 81.79 -16.84
CA TYR A 709 17.02 83.14 -16.44
C TYR A 709 17.52 83.59 -15.05
N GLY A 710 18.72 83.19 -14.64
CA GLY A 710 19.25 83.48 -13.30
C GLY A 710 18.64 82.68 -12.15
N VAL A 711 17.66 81.79 -12.41
CA VAL A 711 16.98 81.02 -11.36
C VAL A 711 17.59 79.64 -11.19
N HIS A 712 17.70 79.24 -9.94
CA HIS A 712 18.08 77.91 -9.50
C HIS A 712 16.85 77.24 -8.85
N GLU A 713 16.57 75.98 -9.18
CA GLU A 713 15.40 75.24 -8.68
C GLU A 713 15.76 73.81 -8.27
N VAL A 714 15.21 73.35 -7.14
CA VAL A 714 15.25 71.95 -6.70
C VAL A 714 13.89 71.50 -6.21
N VAL A 715 13.51 70.25 -6.50
CA VAL A 715 12.27 69.65 -6.00
C VAL A 715 12.59 68.65 -4.90
N ILE A 716 11.95 68.79 -3.75
CA ILE A 716 12.18 67.96 -2.57
C ILE A 716 10.84 67.39 -2.10
N GLN A 717 10.79 66.09 -1.86
CA GLN A 717 9.62 65.43 -1.28
C GLN A 717 9.66 65.57 0.24
N LEU A 718 8.66 66.25 0.81
CA LEU A 718 8.56 66.53 2.24
C LEU A 718 7.27 65.93 2.81
N GLN A 719 7.33 65.44 4.05
CA GLN A 719 6.11 65.07 4.79
C GLN A 719 5.27 66.31 5.09
N GLN A 720 3.99 66.11 5.39
CA GLN A 720 3.14 67.20 5.86
C GLN A 720 3.76 67.85 7.10
N GLY A 721 3.96 69.16 7.07
CA GLY A 721 4.63 69.87 8.16
C GLY A 721 5.08 71.27 7.81
N THR A 722 5.69 71.97 8.77
CA THR A 722 6.31 73.28 8.57
C THR A 722 7.82 73.12 8.65
N TYR A 723 8.53 73.67 7.67
CA TYR A 723 9.97 73.58 7.52
C TYR A 723 10.60 74.97 7.41
N GLU A 724 11.76 75.15 8.02
CA GLU A 724 12.65 76.30 7.83
C GLU A 724 13.83 75.94 6.91
N TYR A 725 14.30 76.91 6.11
CA TYR A 725 15.40 76.71 5.18
C TYR A 725 16.13 78.02 4.78
N LYS A 726 17.28 77.88 4.12
CA LYS A 726 18.13 78.95 3.57
C LYS A 726 18.81 78.48 2.28
N TYR A 727 19.02 79.41 1.35
CA TYR A 727 19.91 79.21 0.21
C TYR A 727 21.35 79.62 0.53
N ILE A 728 22.30 78.97 -0.14
CA ILE A 728 23.74 79.15 0.07
C ILE A 728 24.42 79.29 -1.29
N ASN A 729 25.20 80.36 -1.47
CA ASN A 729 25.98 80.60 -2.69
C ASN A 729 27.38 79.98 -2.56
N GLY A 730 27.44 78.66 -2.73
CA GLY A 730 28.54 77.77 -2.39
C GLY A 730 28.00 76.55 -1.65
N ASP A 731 28.86 75.81 -0.98
CA ASP A 731 28.58 74.56 -0.25
C ASP A 731 28.90 74.65 1.25
N ALA A 732 29.17 75.87 1.76
CA ALA A 732 29.62 76.10 3.13
C ALA A 732 29.00 77.35 3.79
N TRP A 733 28.84 77.29 5.11
CA TRP A 733 28.35 78.40 5.93
C TRP A 733 29.23 79.65 5.85
N GLY A 734 28.60 80.82 5.93
CA GLY A 734 29.25 82.12 5.72
C GLY A 734 29.06 82.69 4.31
N MET A 735 28.54 81.87 3.40
CA MET A 735 27.99 82.26 2.09
C MET A 735 26.47 82.03 2.03
N ASP A 736 25.83 81.79 3.18
CA ASP A 736 24.38 81.65 3.30
C ASP A 736 23.68 82.99 3.15
N GLU A 737 22.44 82.93 2.66
CA GLU A 737 21.62 84.12 2.57
C GLU A 737 21.22 84.65 3.96
N SER A 738 21.04 85.96 4.03
CA SER A 738 20.46 86.66 5.17
C SER A 738 19.21 87.40 4.69
N VAL A 739 18.06 86.71 4.70
CA VAL A 739 16.77 87.36 4.53
C VAL A 739 16.40 88.10 5.83
N GLY A 740 16.04 89.38 5.73
CA GLY A 740 15.76 90.22 6.90
C GLY A 740 14.44 89.87 7.60
N ASP A 741 13.64 90.87 7.96
CA ASP A 741 12.41 90.76 8.78
C ASP A 741 11.28 89.88 8.19
N CYS A 742 11.47 89.30 7.00
CA CYS A 742 10.52 88.43 6.30
C CYS A 742 10.79 86.93 6.53
N GLY A 743 11.91 86.57 7.15
CA GLY A 743 12.18 85.22 7.63
C GLY A 743 11.88 85.05 9.12
N ASN A 744 11.84 83.82 9.60
CA ASN A 744 11.88 83.51 11.03
C ASN A 744 13.35 83.40 11.46
N ASP A 745 13.82 84.32 12.31
CA ASP A 745 15.23 84.42 12.73
C ASP A 745 16.27 84.41 11.57
N GLY A 746 15.87 84.92 10.41
CA GLY A 746 16.69 84.98 9.20
C GLY A 746 16.61 83.75 8.28
N ASN A 747 15.77 82.77 8.59
CA ASN A 747 15.45 81.61 7.76
C ASN A 747 14.13 81.82 6.99
N ARG A 748 14.02 81.26 5.79
CA ARG A 748 12.75 81.16 5.06
C ARG A 748 11.89 80.05 5.67
N VAL A 749 10.56 80.19 5.60
CA VAL A 749 9.60 79.23 6.18
C VAL A 749 8.63 78.75 5.09
N ILE A 750 8.30 77.45 5.08
CA ILE A 750 7.26 76.87 4.24
C ILE A 750 6.39 75.87 5.02
N THR A 751 5.07 75.92 4.82
CA THR A 751 4.14 74.91 5.35
C THR A 751 3.65 74.02 4.22
N VAL A 752 3.97 72.74 4.30
CA VAL A 752 3.65 71.71 3.32
C VAL A 752 2.34 71.04 3.73
N SER A 753 1.32 71.22 2.90
CA SER A 753 0.00 70.58 3.01
C SER A 753 -0.48 70.04 1.66
N GLY A 754 0.42 69.99 0.69
CA GLY A 754 0.15 69.76 -0.72
C GLY A 754 1.38 70.09 -1.56
N ASN A 755 1.39 69.64 -2.82
CA ASN A 755 2.45 69.98 -3.76
C ASN A 755 2.54 71.51 -3.93
N THR A 756 3.74 72.08 -3.75
CA THR A 756 3.93 73.54 -3.66
C THR A 756 5.16 73.97 -4.45
N VAL A 757 5.15 75.20 -5.00
CA VAL A 757 6.28 75.80 -5.74
C VAL A 757 6.55 77.21 -5.18
N THR A 758 7.78 77.53 -4.80
CA THR A 758 8.12 78.88 -4.31
C THR A 758 8.32 79.88 -5.46
N SER A 759 8.16 81.18 -5.19
CA SER A 759 8.12 82.24 -6.22
C SER A 759 9.48 82.67 -6.78
N GLY A 760 10.60 82.17 -6.24
CA GLY A 760 11.95 82.47 -6.73
C GLY A 760 12.39 83.91 -6.45
N GLU A 761 12.44 84.28 -5.18
CA GLU A 761 12.93 85.60 -4.73
C GLU A 761 14.45 85.72 -4.95
N CYS A 762 14.99 86.94 -4.94
CA CYS A 762 16.45 87.09 -5.00
C CYS A 762 17.14 86.48 -3.79
N PHE A 763 18.35 85.98 -4.02
CA PHE A 763 19.29 85.75 -2.94
C PHE A 763 19.46 87.00 -2.05
N ASN A 764 19.50 86.82 -0.73
CA ASN A 764 19.53 87.91 0.28
C ASN A 764 18.31 88.86 0.28
N SER A 765 17.21 88.51 -0.39
CA SER A 765 16.00 89.34 -0.42
C SER A 765 14.73 88.49 -0.34
N CYS A 766 13.65 89.14 0.08
CA CYS A 766 12.30 88.58 -0.02
C CYS A 766 11.54 89.10 -1.25
N ASP A 767 12.17 89.94 -2.07
CA ASP A 767 11.62 90.46 -3.31
C ASP A 767 12.27 89.80 -4.53
N GLN A 768 11.55 89.76 -5.66
CA GLN A 768 12.06 89.28 -6.95
C GLN A 768 13.10 90.24 -7.58
N CYS A 769 14.01 89.71 -8.40
CA CYS A 769 15.13 90.49 -8.94
C CYS A 769 14.72 91.46 -10.05
N PRO A 770 15.20 92.71 -10.06
CA PRO A 770 15.08 93.57 -11.23
C PRO A 770 15.77 92.98 -12.47
N GLY A 771 15.21 93.19 -13.67
CA GLY A 771 15.72 92.65 -14.94
C GLY A 771 14.81 92.96 -16.13
N CYS A 772 15.21 92.62 -17.36
CA CYS A 772 14.41 92.88 -18.56
C CYS A 772 13.09 92.08 -18.55
N THR A 773 11.95 92.76 -18.48
CA THR A 773 10.61 92.13 -18.46
C THR A 773 9.94 92.06 -19.83
N ASP A 774 10.65 92.45 -20.90
CA ASP A 774 10.11 92.46 -22.27
C ASP A 774 10.60 91.22 -23.07
N PRO A 775 9.71 90.28 -23.44
CA PRO A 775 10.07 89.03 -24.12
C PRO A 775 10.54 89.21 -25.57
N THR A 776 10.53 90.43 -26.13
CA THR A 776 10.99 90.68 -27.49
C THR A 776 12.51 90.85 -27.63
N PHE A 777 13.22 90.79 -26.50
CA PHE A 777 14.68 90.93 -26.42
C PHE A 777 15.32 89.63 -25.90
N ALA A 778 16.54 89.35 -26.36
CA ALA A 778 17.30 88.17 -25.96
C ALA A 778 17.61 88.15 -24.46
N GLU A 779 17.61 89.31 -23.79
CA GLU A 779 17.88 89.44 -22.35
C GLU A 779 16.63 89.30 -21.44
N TYR A 780 15.46 88.95 -21.99
CA TYR A 780 14.21 88.78 -21.22
C TYR A 780 14.36 87.78 -20.06
N ASN A 781 13.83 88.13 -18.88
CA ASN A 781 13.73 87.27 -17.70
C ASN A 781 12.29 87.23 -17.14
N PRO A 782 11.59 86.08 -17.21
CA PRO A 782 10.22 85.93 -16.70
C PRO A 782 10.12 85.98 -15.16
N PHE A 783 11.24 85.91 -14.43
CA PHE A 783 11.30 85.98 -12.97
C PHE A 783 11.65 87.37 -12.44
N SER A 784 11.72 88.38 -13.32
CA SER A 784 11.96 89.76 -12.93
C SER A 784 10.68 90.56 -12.76
N ALA A 785 10.53 91.23 -11.61
CA ALA A 785 9.34 92.04 -11.30
C ALA A 785 9.46 93.52 -11.71
N SER A 786 10.65 94.02 -12.03
CA SER A 786 10.88 95.44 -12.39
C SER A 786 12.01 95.63 -13.40
N ALA A 787 11.77 96.43 -14.46
CA ALA A 787 12.74 96.69 -15.53
C ALA A 787 13.94 97.54 -15.06
N ASP A 788 15.16 97.07 -15.33
CA ASP A 788 16.44 97.69 -14.97
C ASP A 788 17.10 98.50 -16.10
N GLY A 789 16.50 98.50 -17.30
CA GLY A 789 16.91 99.29 -18.45
C GLY A 789 17.85 98.59 -19.44
N TYR A 790 18.08 97.27 -19.32
CA TYR A 790 19.08 96.52 -20.10
C TYR A 790 18.54 95.63 -21.25
N CYS A 791 17.31 95.84 -21.75
CA CYS A 791 16.81 95.14 -22.96
C CYS A 791 17.49 95.72 -24.23
N ILE A 792 18.49 95.03 -24.80
CA ILE A 792 19.39 95.62 -25.82
C ILE A 792 19.34 94.87 -27.16
N THR A 793 19.25 93.53 -27.18
CA THR A 793 19.37 92.72 -28.41
C THR A 793 18.01 92.15 -28.87
N PRO A 794 17.49 92.51 -30.07
CA PRO A 794 16.24 91.95 -30.60
C PRO A 794 16.36 90.46 -31.01
N LEU A 795 15.31 89.67 -30.78
CA LEU A 795 15.24 88.22 -31.09
C LEU A 795 14.87 87.94 -32.58
N VAL A 796 15.63 87.09 -33.30
CA VAL A 796 15.38 86.66 -34.70
C VAL A 796 15.53 85.12 -34.82
N MET A 797 14.51 84.41 -35.31
CA MET A 797 14.45 82.93 -35.38
C MET A 797 14.82 82.38 -36.78
N GLY A 798 15.55 81.25 -36.86
CA GLY A 798 15.84 80.51 -38.11
C GLY A 798 16.98 79.47 -37.94
N CYS A 799 17.25 78.62 -38.94
CA CYS A 799 18.31 77.59 -38.86
C CYS A 799 19.71 78.21 -38.73
N THR A 800 20.44 77.89 -37.66
CA THR A 800 21.76 78.49 -37.34
C THR A 800 22.95 77.64 -37.78
N TYR A 801 22.73 76.44 -38.31
CA TYR A 801 23.78 75.48 -38.67
C TYR A 801 24.19 75.60 -40.14
N GLU A 802 25.44 76.01 -40.41
CA GLU A 802 25.92 76.31 -41.78
C GLU A 802 25.87 75.12 -42.76
N ASP A 803 25.95 73.89 -42.24
CA ASP A 803 25.97 72.65 -43.04
C ASP A 803 24.57 72.08 -43.34
N ALA A 804 23.51 72.71 -42.80
CA ALA A 804 22.14 72.33 -43.13
C ALA A 804 21.76 72.85 -44.52
N ASP A 805 20.92 72.10 -45.22
CA ASP A 805 20.42 72.45 -46.55
C ASP A 805 19.62 73.79 -46.55
N ASN A 806 19.23 74.30 -45.37
CA ASN A 806 18.41 75.52 -45.17
C ASN A 806 18.93 76.51 -44.09
N TYR A 807 20.24 76.63 -43.90
CA TYR A 807 20.88 77.64 -43.02
C TYR A 807 20.47 79.13 -43.28
N ASP A 808 20.22 79.92 -42.23
CA ASP A 808 19.98 81.38 -42.23
C ASP A 808 20.97 82.14 -41.31
N ALA A 809 21.86 82.94 -41.91
CA ALA A 809 22.87 83.72 -41.19
C ALA A 809 22.33 84.91 -40.37
N SER A 810 21.04 85.27 -40.47
CA SER A 810 20.42 86.35 -39.68
C SER A 810 19.72 85.87 -38.41
N ALA A 811 19.55 84.56 -38.25
CA ALA A 811 18.98 83.97 -37.06
C ALA A 811 19.90 84.17 -35.85
N THR A 812 19.38 84.75 -34.77
CA THR A 812 20.03 84.81 -33.46
C THR A 812 19.62 83.65 -32.55
N THR A 813 18.64 82.84 -32.96
CA THR A 813 18.16 81.66 -32.23
C THR A 813 17.68 80.60 -33.22
N ASP A 814 18.15 79.36 -33.04
CA ASP A 814 17.76 78.21 -33.86
C ASP A 814 16.28 77.86 -33.64
N ASP A 815 15.52 77.69 -34.71
CA ASP A 815 14.09 77.34 -34.64
C ASP A 815 13.82 75.85 -34.92
N GLY A 816 14.88 75.02 -35.00
CA GLY A 816 14.79 73.59 -35.26
C GLY A 816 14.43 73.22 -36.70
N SER A 817 14.47 74.18 -37.63
CA SER A 817 14.10 73.94 -39.03
C SER A 817 15.16 73.22 -39.87
N CYS A 818 16.37 72.97 -39.36
CA CYS A 818 17.51 72.50 -40.17
C CYS A 818 17.31 71.10 -40.84
N GLU A 819 17.56 70.99 -42.15
CA GLU A 819 17.43 69.75 -42.97
C GLU A 819 18.79 69.21 -43.46
N PHE A 820 18.99 67.87 -43.47
CA PHE A 820 20.22 67.20 -43.95
C PHE A 820 19.91 65.92 -44.80
N GLY A 821 20.50 65.75 -45.99
CA GLY A 821 20.18 64.66 -46.95
C GLY A 821 20.87 63.28 -46.78
N ALA A 822 20.14 62.19 -47.10
CA ALA A 822 20.42 60.76 -46.78
C ALA A 822 21.48 60.00 -47.63
N GLY A 823 22.69 60.55 -47.79
CA GLY A 823 23.82 59.87 -48.47
C GLY A 823 25.19 60.12 -47.86
N GLY A 824 25.27 60.85 -46.75
CA GLY A 824 26.44 60.92 -45.88
C GLY A 824 26.14 60.15 -44.60
N SER A 825 27.14 59.45 -44.05
CA SER A 825 27.07 58.82 -42.73
C SER A 825 26.46 59.81 -41.72
N CYS A 826 25.21 59.59 -41.31
CA CYS A 826 24.64 60.33 -40.20
C CYS A 826 25.54 60.05 -38.99
N PRO A 827 26.05 61.07 -38.26
CA PRO A 827 26.99 60.85 -37.17
C PRO A 827 26.52 59.89 -36.06
N GLY A 828 25.23 59.55 -36.00
CA GLY A 828 24.63 58.64 -35.04
C GLY A 828 24.24 57.24 -35.54
N ASP A 829 24.58 56.86 -36.78
CA ASP A 829 24.41 55.48 -37.30
C ASP A 829 25.64 54.68 -36.85
N LEU A 830 25.52 54.06 -35.67
CA LEU A 830 26.60 53.39 -34.97
C LEU A 830 26.80 51.95 -35.47
N ASN A 831 25.73 51.30 -35.95
CA ASN A 831 25.77 49.92 -36.43
C ASN A 831 26.11 49.81 -37.93
N GLY A 832 26.04 50.92 -38.67
CA GLY A 832 26.38 51.01 -40.09
C GLY A 832 25.31 50.43 -41.04
N ASP A 833 24.05 50.35 -40.62
CA ASP A 833 22.94 49.86 -41.44
C ASP A 833 22.31 50.93 -42.36
N GLY A 834 22.77 52.17 -42.25
CA GLY A 834 22.33 53.31 -43.05
C GLY A 834 21.16 54.08 -42.44
N GLN A 835 20.76 53.80 -41.20
CA GLN A 835 19.72 54.51 -40.46
C GLN A 835 20.22 54.83 -39.04
N VAL A 836 19.66 55.88 -38.42
CA VAL A 836 19.81 56.10 -36.97
C VAL A 836 18.53 55.61 -36.31
N GLY A 837 18.59 54.43 -35.69
CA GLY A 837 17.44 53.75 -35.11
C GLY A 837 17.65 53.32 -33.66
N THR A 838 16.63 52.69 -33.10
CA THR A 838 16.71 52.04 -31.78
C THR A 838 17.89 51.05 -31.68
N PRO A 839 18.29 50.32 -32.74
CA PRO A 839 19.50 49.50 -32.71
C PRO A 839 20.78 50.31 -32.40
N ASP A 840 20.98 51.47 -33.01
CA ASP A 840 22.14 52.34 -32.73
C ASP A 840 22.13 52.87 -31.30
N LEU A 841 20.94 53.22 -30.80
CA LEU A 841 20.79 53.64 -29.42
C LEU A 841 21.09 52.49 -28.44
N LEU A 842 20.71 51.26 -28.76
CA LEU A 842 21.06 50.08 -27.97
C LEU A 842 22.56 49.79 -28.03
N GLU A 843 23.20 50.00 -29.17
CA GLU A 843 24.66 49.86 -29.31
C GLU A 843 25.41 50.91 -28.50
N PHE A 844 24.96 52.17 -28.55
CA PHE A 844 25.44 53.22 -27.65
C PHE A 844 25.24 52.82 -26.19
N LEU A 845 24.02 52.46 -25.78
CA LEU A 845 23.71 52.11 -24.38
C LEU A 845 24.46 50.87 -23.89
N SER A 846 24.81 49.94 -24.79
CA SER A 846 25.61 48.76 -24.44
C SER A 846 27.07 49.11 -24.11
N SER A 847 27.60 50.17 -24.72
CA SER A 847 28.95 50.70 -24.45
C SER A 847 28.93 51.89 -23.49
N PHE A 848 27.75 52.43 -23.19
CA PHE A 848 27.58 53.59 -22.35
C PHE A 848 27.95 53.25 -20.90
N GLY A 849 29.04 53.87 -20.43
CA GLY A 849 29.59 53.65 -19.09
C GLY A 849 30.70 52.61 -19.02
N THR A 850 31.11 51.99 -20.14
CA THR A 850 32.38 51.23 -20.17
C THR A 850 33.56 52.19 -20.23
N ASP A 851 34.61 51.92 -19.47
CA ASP A 851 35.88 52.66 -19.57
C ASP A 851 36.44 52.50 -20.99
N CYS A 852 36.80 53.61 -21.64
CA CYS A 852 37.52 53.56 -22.91
C CYS A 852 38.93 52.99 -22.67
N GLU A 853 39.29 51.89 -23.35
CA GLU A 853 40.70 51.49 -23.50
C GLU A 853 41.48 52.44 -24.42
#